data_AF-A0A4S8IZL5-F1
#
_entry.id   AF-A0A4S8IZL5-F1
#
_cell.length_a   1.000
_cell.length_b   1.000
_cell.length_c   1.000
_cell.angle_alpha   90.00
_cell.angle_beta   90.00
_cell.angle_gamma   90.00
#
_symmetry.space_group_name_H-M   'P 1'
#
loop_
_entity.id
_entity.type
_entity.pdbx_description
1 polymer ?
#
loop_
_entity_poly.entity_id
_entity_poly.type
_entity_poly.pdbx_seq_one_letter_code
_entity_poly.pdbx_strand_id
1 'polypeptide(L)'
;MNSRVSPRHLRGVPTPPSRVQSPPPFPPVSPPSPRFLCSQEKNTTTAGATRLPRPTNPSPESNHRSREGERIEAERPSSVDAMQYHAYNRLGSGGGGGGGGGGGTPSPPASPRRSPRIHRRAGKGGGGGRAAQGAPRTIAQRMAWMLLSFLLRRQAIFLFAPLLYVAAMLFYMGTVPIDSVPRIISRSAPGSVYRSPKLYERLRPAMDADNSSDGLATVWKHSFKGGGWRPRIQTSNDALPDSNGYIYVEANGGLNQQRTSICNAVAVAGYLNATLVIPYFHYHSIWRDPSKFNDIYDEDHFINTLKSEVQVVHHVPEYIMERFGRNLSNVFNFKIKAWSSIQYYKDAVLPKLVEEKLIRISPFANRLSFDAPSTVQRLRCLANFEALQFSNPIATLAENLVSRMKEHSKDNDGKYIAVHLRFEEDMVAFSCCVFDGGEEEKQEMNAARERGWRGKFTKRGRVIRPGTIRINGKCPLTPLEVGLMLRGMGFGNNTAIYLASGKIYKAEKTMVPLLEMFPLLQTKETLASTEELAPFKNYSSRMAAIDYSVCLHSEVFVTTQGGNFPHFLIGHRRYLYGGHSKTIKPDKRKLALLFDNPNIGWKSLKRQLLNMRAHSDAKGMEMKRPSDSLYTFPCPDCMCRLNKTEVSKSSSAR
;
A
#
# COMPACT_ATOMS: atom_id res chain seq x y z
N MET A 1 -26.23 74.12 26.12
CA MET A 1 -24.93 74.47 25.50
C MET A 1 -24.72 73.49 24.35
N ASN A 2 -25.14 73.84 23.13
CA ASN A 2 -24.40 74.61 22.10
C ASN A 2 -23.51 73.68 21.25
N SER A 3 -23.46 73.66 19.91
CA SER A 3 -24.30 74.11 18.76
C SER A 3 -23.80 73.30 17.51
N ARG A 4 -24.38 73.21 16.30
CA ARG A 4 -25.41 73.90 15.49
C ARG A 4 -26.24 72.81 14.75
N VAL A 5 -27.54 72.93 14.46
CA VAL A 5 -28.19 73.63 13.30
C VAL A 5 -27.49 73.30 11.96
N SER A 6 -27.96 72.44 11.03
CA SER A 6 -29.31 72.16 10.41
C SER A 6 -29.64 73.10 9.22
N PRO A 7 -30.64 72.84 8.34
CA PRO A 7 -30.59 71.85 7.23
C PRO A 7 -31.07 72.42 5.87
N ARG A 8 -31.11 71.59 4.80
CA ARG A 8 -32.16 71.68 3.75
C ARG A 8 -32.61 70.31 3.26
N HIS A 9 -33.85 69.94 3.58
CA HIS A 9 -34.62 68.93 2.86
C HIS A 9 -35.18 69.50 1.55
N LEU A 10 -35.47 68.64 0.58
CA LEU A 10 -36.77 68.65 -0.10
C LEU A 10 -37.16 67.21 -0.49
N ARG A 11 -38.47 66.93 -0.51
CA ARG A 11 -39.07 65.59 -0.70
C ARG A 11 -39.30 65.30 -2.19
N GLY A 12 -39.37 64.03 -2.58
CA GLY A 12 -39.80 63.66 -3.94
C GLY A 12 -39.85 62.15 -4.23
N VAL A 13 -40.96 61.49 -3.87
CA VAL A 13 -41.41 60.18 -4.38
C VAL A 13 -42.94 60.37 -4.53
N PRO A 14 -43.56 60.14 -5.71
CA PRO A 14 -43.81 58.76 -6.18
C PRO A 14 -43.93 58.50 -7.71
N THR A 15 -44.14 57.21 -8.02
CA THR A 15 -44.75 56.57 -9.22
C THR A 15 -43.84 55.90 -10.29
N PRO A 16 -44.23 54.70 -10.78
CA PRO A 16 -43.60 53.93 -11.88
C PRO A 16 -44.54 53.92 -13.13
N PRO A 17 -44.50 52.94 -14.06
CA PRO A 17 -43.42 52.09 -14.57
C PRO A 17 -43.16 52.33 -16.08
N SER A 18 -42.08 51.76 -16.64
CA SER A 18 -41.90 51.67 -18.11
C SER A 18 -41.62 50.23 -18.56
N ARG A 19 -42.25 49.87 -19.69
CA ARG A 19 -42.42 48.50 -20.20
C ARG A 19 -41.77 48.40 -21.58
N VAL A 20 -40.75 47.54 -21.73
CA VAL A 20 -40.13 47.19 -23.03
C VAL A 20 -39.99 45.66 -23.04
N GLN A 21 -40.98 44.95 -23.57
CA GLN A 21 -41.00 44.41 -24.94
C GLN A 21 -39.89 43.40 -25.23
N SER A 22 -40.31 42.13 -25.29
CA SER A 22 -39.55 40.94 -25.66
C SER A 22 -39.41 40.79 -27.18
N PRO A 23 -38.24 40.38 -27.72
CA PRO A 23 -38.09 39.96 -29.11
C PRO A 23 -38.64 38.53 -29.37
N PRO A 24 -38.95 38.18 -30.64
CA PRO A 24 -39.61 36.93 -31.03
C PRO A 24 -38.66 35.71 -31.11
N PRO A 25 -39.21 34.46 -31.16
CA PRO A 25 -38.42 33.23 -31.17
C PRO A 25 -37.91 32.85 -32.57
N PHE A 26 -36.76 32.18 -32.62
CA PHE A 26 -36.20 31.56 -33.84
C PHE A 26 -35.77 30.09 -33.57
N PRO A 27 -35.68 29.24 -34.61
CA PRO A 27 -36.02 27.81 -34.55
C PRO A 27 -34.90 26.87 -34.06
N PRO A 28 -35.19 25.56 -33.82
CA PRO A 28 -34.28 24.69 -33.08
C PRO A 28 -33.10 24.20 -33.92
N VAL A 29 -31.92 24.14 -33.30
CA VAL A 29 -30.72 23.49 -33.85
C VAL A 29 -30.54 22.12 -33.18
N SER A 30 -30.96 21.07 -33.89
CA SER A 30 -30.75 19.67 -33.51
C SER A 30 -29.34 19.18 -33.90
N PRO A 31 -28.80 18.13 -33.26
CA PRO A 31 -27.37 17.82 -33.30
C PRO A 31 -26.96 16.96 -34.50
N PRO A 32 -25.69 17.01 -34.94
CA PRO A 32 -25.13 16.02 -35.85
C PRO A 32 -24.83 14.71 -35.11
N SER A 33 -25.30 13.60 -35.67
CA SER A 33 -24.91 12.23 -35.31
C SER A 33 -24.70 11.43 -36.60
N PRO A 34 -23.90 10.36 -36.57
CA PRO A 34 -23.01 10.02 -37.68
C PRO A 34 -23.64 9.13 -38.75
N ARG A 35 -23.00 9.03 -39.94
CA ARG A 35 -22.60 7.75 -40.60
C ARG A 35 -22.03 7.86 -42.04
N PHE A 36 -20.92 7.14 -42.25
CA PHE A 36 -20.54 6.28 -43.40
C PHE A 36 -20.19 6.82 -44.82
N LEU A 37 -19.41 5.94 -45.49
CA LEU A 37 -18.97 5.85 -46.91
C LEU A 37 -17.84 6.84 -47.30
N CYS A 38 -16.64 6.43 -47.73
CA CYS A 38 -16.19 5.39 -48.68
C CYS A 38 -16.38 5.79 -50.15
N SER A 39 -15.28 6.10 -50.84
CA SER A 39 -15.19 6.28 -52.29
C SER A 39 -14.06 5.45 -52.87
N GLN A 40 -14.31 4.85 -54.04
CA GLN A 40 -13.33 4.13 -54.88
C GLN A 40 -12.72 5.05 -55.94
N GLU A 41 -11.53 4.70 -56.43
CA GLU A 41 -11.14 4.49 -57.84
C GLU A 41 -9.61 4.22 -57.88
N LYS A 42 -9.01 3.37 -58.73
CA LYS A 42 -9.40 2.82 -60.04
C LYS A 42 -8.76 1.42 -60.27
N ASN A 43 -9.46 0.55 -61.01
CA ASN A 43 -9.02 -0.50 -61.97
C ASN A 43 -7.95 -1.56 -61.55
N THR A 44 -7.99 -2.83 -61.98
CA THR A 44 -8.52 -3.40 -63.25
C THR A 44 -8.91 -4.90 -63.08
N THR A 45 -9.77 -5.41 -63.98
CA THR A 45 -10.03 -6.80 -64.48
C THR A 45 -9.19 -7.99 -63.91
N THR A 46 -9.69 -9.23 -63.71
CA THR A 46 -10.60 -10.06 -64.56
C THR A 46 -11.24 -11.24 -63.78
N ALA A 47 -12.16 -11.99 -64.42
CA ALA A 47 -13.03 -13.01 -63.81
C ALA A 47 -12.42 -14.43 -63.63
N GLY A 48 -13.08 -15.27 -62.81
CA GLY A 48 -12.85 -16.73 -62.70
C GLY A 48 -13.68 -17.35 -61.57
N ALA A 49 -14.43 -18.44 -61.83
CA ALA A 49 -15.53 -18.87 -60.96
C ALA A 49 -15.40 -20.30 -60.37
N THR A 50 -16.16 -20.51 -59.28
CA THR A 50 -16.81 -21.76 -58.83
C THR A 50 -16.08 -22.84 -57.99
N ARG A 51 -16.88 -23.35 -57.02
CA ARG A 51 -16.91 -24.69 -56.36
C ARG A 51 -16.08 -24.98 -55.09
N LEU A 52 -16.85 -25.14 -54.00
CA LEU A 52 -16.68 -26.04 -52.84
C LEU A 52 -16.69 -27.54 -53.30
N PRO A 53 -16.29 -28.56 -52.47
CA PRO A 53 -16.40 -28.59 -51.00
C PRO A 53 -15.26 -29.24 -50.16
N ARG A 54 -15.47 -29.18 -48.83
CA ARG A 54 -14.89 -29.92 -47.67
C ARG A 54 -15.00 -31.47 -47.77
N PRO A 55 -14.53 -32.31 -46.79
CA PRO A 55 -13.87 -32.03 -45.47
C PRO A 55 -12.67 -32.97 -45.07
N THR A 56 -12.22 -32.84 -43.80
CA THR A 56 -11.66 -33.85 -42.85
C THR A 56 -10.17 -33.80 -42.45
N ASN A 57 -9.96 -33.90 -41.12
CA ASN A 57 -8.72 -34.16 -40.35
C ASN A 57 -8.60 -35.70 -40.10
N PRO A 58 -7.54 -36.29 -39.46
CA PRO A 58 -6.46 -35.70 -38.64
C PRO A 58 -5.02 -36.26 -38.86
N SER A 59 -4.11 -35.91 -37.94
CA SER A 59 -2.71 -36.32 -37.69
C SER A 59 -2.50 -37.85 -37.45
N PRO A 60 -1.30 -38.36 -37.03
CA PRO A 60 0.04 -37.77 -36.82
C PRO A 60 1.22 -38.62 -37.37
N GLU A 61 2.48 -38.17 -37.17
CA GLU A 61 3.77 -38.93 -37.05
C GLU A 61 4.96 -37.98 -37.37
N SER A 62 6.25 -38.23 -37.08
CA SER A 62 6.95 -38.93 -35.98
C SER A 62 8.43 -38.46 -35.94
N ASN A 63 9.28 -39.01 -35.06
CA ASN A 63 10.61 -38.47 -34.69
C ASN A 63 11.81 -38.94 -35.56
N HIS A 64 12.97 -38.28 -35.35
CA HIS A 64 14.36 -38.61 -35.75
C HIS A 64 14.81 -38.17 -37.17
N ARG A 65 16.10 -37.84 -37.44
CA ARG A 65 17.34 -37.99 -36.65
C ARG A 65 18.42 -36.93 -36.99
N SER A 66 19.37 -36.78 -36.06
CA SER A 66 20.56 -35.90 -35.97
C SER A 66 21.57 -35.85 -37.12
N ARG A 67 22.25 -34.69 -37.25
CA ARG A 67 23.74 -34.47 -37.31
C ARG A 67 24.02 -32.96 -37.17
N GLU A 68 24.75 -32.50 -36.15
CA GLU A 68 26.22 -32.29 -36.09
C GLU A 68 26.77 -31.29 -37.13
N GLY A 69 27.38 -30.19 -36.66
CA GLY A 69 27.92 -29.12 -37.51
C GLY A 69 28.31 -27.82 -36.78
N GLU A 70 29.35 -27.91 -35.94
CA GLU A 70 30.29 -26.83 -35.52
C GLU A 70 29.83 -25.44 -34.99
N ARG A 71 30.84 -24.68 -34.55
CA ARG A 71 30.79 -23.52 -33.64
C ARG A 71 31.35 -22.29 -34.34
N ILE A 72 30.73 -21.12 -34.17
CA ILE A 72 31.38 -19.79 -33.95
C ILE A 72 30.31 -18.75 -33.55
N GLU A 73 30.75 -17.64 -32.97
CA GLU A 73 29.99 -16.72 -32.12
C GLU A 73 28.97 -15.81 -32.84
N ALA A 74 27.89 -15.48 -32.14
CA ALA A 74 27.06 -14.30 -32.39
C ALA A 74 26.56 -13.73 -31.03
N GLU A 75 26.48 -12.41 -30.94
CA GLU A 75 26.47 -11.68 -29.67
C GLU A 75 25.11 -11.65 -28.94
N ARG A 76 25.17 -11.43 -27.62
CA ARG A 76 23.97 -11.21 -26.77
C ARG A 76 23.55 -9.74 -26.76
N PRO A 77 22.26 -9.42 -26.96
CA PRO A 77 21.63 -8.28 -26.31
C PRO A 77 21.36 -8.62 -24.84
N SER A 78 21.80 -7.75 -23.93
CA SER A 78 21.74 -7.97 -22.48
C SER A 78 20.33 -7.78 -21.90
N SER A 79 19.95 -8.67 -20.99
CA SER A 79 18.69 -8.62 -20.26
C SER A 79 18.79 -7.78 -19.00
N VAL A 80 18.21 -6.57 -18.99
CA VAL A 80 17.87 -5.86 -17.74
C VAL A 80 16.60 -5.03 -17.92
N ASP A 81 15.43 -5.55 -17.52
CA ASP A 81 14.46 -4.75 -16.76
C ASP A 81 13.40 -5.62 -16.07
N ALA A 82 13.68 -5.97 -14.82
CA ALA A 82 12.77 -6.68 -13.93
C ALA A 82 12.77 -5.99 -12.56
N MET A 83 12.41 -4.70 -12.52
CA MET A 83 12.45 -3.94 -11.28
C MET A 83 11.36 -4.37 -10.28
N GLN A 84 11.87 -5.00 -9.23
CA GLN A 84 11.22 -5.52 -8.05
C GLN A 84 10.12 -4.62 -7.45
N TYR A 85 8.89 -5.14 -7.39
CA TYR A 85 7.86 -4.64 -6.45
C TYR A 85 8.30 -4.87 -5.00
N HIS A 86 9.09 -3.96 -4.45
CA HIS A 86 9.32 -3.86 -3.01
C HIS A 86 8.07 -3.31 -2.32
N ALA A 87 7.30 -4.21 -1.71
CA ALA A 87 6.25 -3.83 -0.79
C ALA A 87 6.87 -3.16 0.44
N TYR A 88 6.51 -1.89 0.68
CA TYR A 88 6.91 -1.15 1.87
C TYR A 88 6.29 -1.78 3.11
N ASN A 89 7.07 -2.62 3.81
CA ASN A 89 6.72 -3.20 5.11
C ASN A 89 7.99 -3.43 5.96
N ARG A 90 8.63 -2.32 6.35
CA ARG A 90 9.51 -2.26 7.52
C ARG A 90 9.25 -0.96 8.29
N LEU A 91 8.22 -0.97 9.12
CA LEU A 91 8.18 -0.19 10.35
C LEU A 91 7.80 -1.15 11.48
N GLY A 92 8.61 -1.14 12.55
CA GLY A 92 8.52 -2.11 13.63
C GLY A 92 7.27 -1.90 14.48
N SER A 93 6.65 -2.99 14.90
CA SER A 93 5.58 -2.94 15.91
C SER A 93 6.21 -2.87 17.30
N GLY A 94 6.51 -1.67 17.78
CA GLY A 94 6.90 -1.45 19.17
C GLY A 94 5.73 -1.75 20.11
N GLY A 95 5.85 -2.83 20.88
CA GLY A 95 5.05 -3.08 22.08
C GLY A 95 5.97 -2.94 23.29
N GLY A 96 5.68 -2.01 24.18
CA GLY A 96 6.49 -1.72 25.38
C GLY A 96 5.63 -1.71 26.64
N GLY A 97 6.19 -2.24 27.72
CA GLY A 97 5.56 -2.43 29.02
C GLY A 97 5.69 -3.90 29.47
N GLY A 98 6.43 -4.23 30.53
CA GLY A 98 7.31 -3.41 31.36
C GLY A 98 7.59 -4.10 32.70
N GLY A 99 8.82 -4.01 33.22
CA GLY A 99 9.15 -4.40 34.60
C GLY A 99 10.36 -5.33 34.78
N GLY A 100 11.44 -4.76 35.33
CA GLY A 100 12.28 -5.40 36.35
C GLY A 100 13.40 -6.38 35.93
N GLY A 101 14.57 -6.21 36.55
CA GLY A 101 15.62 -7.25 36.66
C GLY A 101 16.87 -7.00 35.81
N GLY A 102 17.99 -6.71 36.48
CA GLY A 102 19.31 -6.63 35.83
C GLY A 102 20.03 -7.98 35.78
N GLY A 103 21.13 -8.04 35.02
CA GLY A 103 22.00 -9.22 34.91
C GLY A 103 22.62 -9.34 33.52
N GLY A 104 23.92 -9.11 33.42
CA GLY A 104 24.64 -9.24 32.14
C GLY A 104 24.85 -10.71 31.74
N THR A 105 24.88 -10.99 30.44
CA THR A 105 25.15 -12.32 29.88
C THR A 105 26.33 -12.30 28.90
N PRO A 106 27.26 -13.26 28.96
CA PRO A 106 28.36 -13.40 28.02
C PRO A 106 27.99 -14.21 26.75
N SER A 107 28.87 -14.16 25.75
CA SER A 107 28.70 -14.68 24.39
C SER A 107 28.58 -16.22 24.27
N PRO A 108 27.88 -16.73 23.23
CA PRO A 108 27.77 -18.17 22.96
C PRO A 108 28.99 -18.77 22.20
N PRO A 109 29.27 -20.08 22.34
CA PRO A 109 30.43 -20.74 21.72
C PRO A 109 30.18 -21.24 20.28
N ALA A 110 31.28 -21.60 19.59
CA ALA A 110 31.30 -22.00 18.18
C ALA A 110 31.21 -23.54 17.93
N SER A 111 30.78 -23.91 16.72
CA SER A 111 30.53 -25.29 16.28
C SER A 111 31.82 -26.12 16.03
N PRO A 112 31.83 -27.44 16.31
CA PRO A 112 33.01 -28.27 16.14
C PRO A 112 33.26 -28.72 14.68
N ARG A 113 34.54 -28.96 14.34
CA ARG A 113 34.97 -29.52 13.04
C ARG A 113 35.82 -30.78 13.21
N ARG A 114 35.48 -31.78 12.39
CA ARG A 114 36.31 -32.87 11.84
C ARG A 114 36.85 -33.97 12.75
N SER A 115 36.92 -35.15 12.13
CA SER A 115 37.40 -36.44 12.63
C SER A 115 38.94 -36.60 12.51
N PRO A 116 39.55 -37.49 13.32
CA PRO A 116 40.99 -37.78 13.23
C PRO A 116 41.32 -38.86 12.18
N ARG A 117 42.41 -38.67 11.45
CA ARG A 117 43.12 -39.72 10.69
C ARG A 117 44.15 -40.38 11.60
N ILE A 118 44.18 -41.72 11.64
CA ILE A 118 45.25 -42.48 12.29
C ILE A 118 46.33 -42.80 11.25
N HIS A 119 47.58 -42.49 11.58
CA HIS A 119 48.75 -42.81 10.74
C HIS A 119 49.26 -44.24 11.00
N ARG A 120 49.73 -44.90 9.93
CA ARG A 120 50.55 -46.12 10.02
C ARG A 120 51.91 -45.80 10.66
N ARG A 121 52.43 -46.72 11.46
CA ARG A 121 53.87 -46.85 11.78
C ARG A 121 54.30 -48.28 11.42
N ALA A 122 55.50 -48.45 10.88
CA ALA A 122 56.00 -49.71 10.34
C ALA A 122 57.38 -50.08 10.91
N GLY A 123 57.65 -51.38 10.97
CA GLY A 123 58.97 -51.97 11.27
C GLY A 123 58.88 -53.19 12.20
N LYS A 124 59.80 -54.16 12.17
CA LYS A 124 60.80 -54.55 11.15
C LYS A 124 61.38 -55.93 11.55
N GLY A 125 61.72 -56.80 10.59
CA GLY A 125 62.27 -58.16 10.82
C GLY A 125 61.17 -59.20 11.12
N GLY A 126 61.16 -60.43 10.58
CA GLY A 126 62.23 -61.25 9.99
C GLY A 126 62.75 -62.25 11.03
N GLY A 127 62.85 -63.55 10.79
CA GLY A 127 62.45 -64.39 9.65
C GLY A 127 62.99 -65.82 9.83
N GLY A 128 62.46 -66.81 9.10
CA GLY A 128 63.05 -68.16 9.00
C GLY A 128 62.20 -69.34 9.50
N GLY A 129 62.51 -70.53 8.99
CA GLY A 129 62.07 -71.83 9.53
C GLY A 129 60.86 -72.47 8.85
N ARG A 130 61.05 -73.64 8.23
CA ARG A 130 59.99 -74.47 7.63
C ARG A 130 59.61 -75.64 8.53
N ALA A 131 58.36 -76.10 8.34
CA ALA A 131 57.87 -77.48 8.47
C ALA A 131 57.77 -78.15 9.87
N ALA A 132 56.51 -78.42 10.28
CA ALA A 132 56.09 -79.75 10.71
C ALA A 132 54.57 -79.96 10.53
N GLN A 133 54.23 -80.94 9.68
CA GLN A 133 53.06 -81.82 9.62
C GLN A 133 51.79 -81.50 10.47
N GLY A 134 50.63 -81.51 9.79
CA GLY A 134 49.31 -81.47 10.45
C GLY A 134 48.78 -82.87 10.81
N ALA A 135 48.10 -82.96 11.96
CA ALA A 135 47.35 -84.15 12.38
C ALA A 135 46.02 -84.31 11.60
N PRO A 136 45.52 -85.55 11.40
CA PRO A 136 44.34 -85.80 10.58
C PRO A 136 43.02 -85.35 11.23
N ARG A 137 42.17 -84.69 10.44
CA ARG A 137 40.78 -84.34 10.84
C ARG A 137 39.90 -85.58 10.96
N THR A 138 39.14 -85.68 12.04
CA THR A 138 38.26 -86.84 12.32
C THR A 138 37.02 -86.88 11.42
N ILE A 139 36.39 -88.06 11.30
CA ILE A 139 35.17 -88.26 10.50
C ILE A 139 34.03 -87.33 10.97
N ALA A 140 33.91 -87.11 12.28
CA ALA A 140 32.97 -86.16 12.88
C ALA A 140 33.16 -84.72 12.36
N GLN A 141 34.41 -84.27 12.19
CA GLN A 141 34.70 -82.94 11.64
C GLN A 141 34.34 -82.82 10.14
N ARG A 142 34.40 -83.91 9.37
CA ARG A 142 33.93 -83.93 7.97
C ARG A 142 32.39 -83.88 7.88
N MET A 143 31.68 -84.63 8.73
CA MET A 143 30.22 -84.59 8.77
C MET A 143 29.68 -83.25 9.28
N ALA A 144 30.31 -82.67 10.31
CA ALA A 144 29.97 -81.32 10.79
C ALA A 144 30.11 -80.26 9.69
N TRP A 145 31.14 -80.37 8.82
CA TRP A 145 31.32 -79.44 7.69
C TRP A 145 30.25 -79.63 6.60
N MET A 146 29.83 -80.87 6.32
CA MET A 146 28.72 -81.13 5.39
C MET A 146 27.38 -80.63 5.94
N LEU A 147 27.08 -80.85 7.22
CA LEU A 147 25.89 -80.28 7.88
C LEU A 147 25.90 -78.74 7.87
N LEU A 148 27.04 -78.12 8.19
CA LEU A 148 27.16 -76.66 8.22
C LEU A 148 26.97 -76.04 6.82
N SER A 149 27.55 -76.66 5.78
CA SER A 149 27.36 -76.21 4.38
C SER A 149 25.94 -76.46 3.85
N PHE A 150 25.26 -77.51 4.30
CA PHE A 150 23.84 -77.75 3.98
C PHE A 150 22.92 -76.72 4.65
N LEU A 151 23.19 -76.37 5.92
CA LEU A 151 22.45 -75.35 6.66
C LEU A 151 22.66 -73.95 6.07
N LEU A 152 23.90 -73.60 5.68
CA LEU A 152 24.21 -72.34 5.00
C LEU A 152 23.51 -72.23 3.64
N ARG A 153 23.35 -73.33 2.89
CA ARG A 153 22.59 -73.36 1.62
C ARG A 153 21.08 -73.07 1.77
N ARG A 154 20.50 -73.13 2.97
CA ARG A 154 19.07 -72.82 3.21
C ARG A 154 18.80 -71.38 3.67
N GLN A 155 19.81 -70.51 3.76
CA GLN A 155 19.65 -69.13 4.22
C GLN A 155 18.73 -68.24 3.36
N ALA A 156 18.42 -68.63 2.12
CA ALA A 156 17.43 -67.92 1.29
C ALA A 156 16.06 -67.77 2.00
N ILE A 157 15.60 -68.80 2.71
CA ILE A 157 14.28 -68.82 3.36
C ILE A 157 14.18 -67.75 4.46
N PHE A 158 15.26 -67.51 5.21
CA PHE A 158 15.31 -66.48 6.25
C PHE A 158 15.43 -65.04 5.71
N LEU A 159 15.83 -64.86 4.44
CA LEU A 159 15.76 -63.55 3.77
C LEU A 159 14.37 -63.24 3.24
N PHE A 160 13.60 -64.26 2.84
CA PHE A 160 12.22 -64.08 2.36
C PHE A 160 11.18 -63.99 3.48
N ALA A 161 11.40 -64.58 4.65
CA ALA A 161 10.43 -64.52 5.75
C ALA A 161 10.08 -63.08 6.22
N PRO A 162 11.03 -62.12 6.39
CA PRO A 162 10.69 -60.74 6.70
C PRO A 162 9.95 -60.03 5.56
N LEU A 163 10.31 -60.31 4.30
CA LEU A 163 9.65 -59.74 3.13
C LEU A 163 8.21 -60.25 2.97
N LEU A 164 7.97 -61.54 3.21
CA LEU A 164 6.64 -62.13 3.26
C LEU A 164 5.81 -61.58 4.43
N TYR A 165 6.42 -61.39 5.60
CA TYR A 165 5.73 -60.76 6.74
C TYR A 165 5.33 -59.31 6.44
N VAL A 166 6.23 -58.52 5.85
CA VAL A 166 5.93 -57.13 5.41
C VAL A 166 4.87 -57.12 4.30
N ALA A 167 4.94 -58.02 3.32
CA ALA A 167 3.93 -58.14 2.27
C ALA A 167 2.56 -58.53 2.84
N ALA A 168 2.51 -59.50 3.76
CA ALA A 168 1.29 -59.91 4.45
C ALA A 168 0.72 -58.79 5.35
N MET A 169 1.57 -58.03 6.05
CA MET A 169 1.15 -56.85 6.81
C MET A 169 0.63 -55.73 5.90
N LEU A 170 1.23 -55.49 4.73
CA LEU A 170 0.73 -54.53 3.75
C LEU A 170 -0.60 -54.97 3.14
N PHE A 171 -0.78 -56.27 2.86
CA PHE A 171 -2.05 -56.82 2.41
C PHE A 171 -3.14 -56.72 3.48
N TYR A 172 -2.79 -57.02 4.75
CA TYR A 172 -3.67 -56.88 5.90
C TYR A 172 -4.08 -55.42 6.16
N MET A 173 -3.14 -54.47 6.08
CA MET A 173 -3.43 -53.04 6.11
C MET A 173 -4.24 -52.56 4.88
N GLY A 174 -4.20 -53.31 3.76
CA GLY A 174 -5.01 -53.06 2.57
C GLY A 174 -6.42 -53.65 2.61
N THR A 175 -6.69 -54.61 3.50
CA THR A 175 -8.03 -55.21 3.70
C THR A 175 -8.79 -54.65 4.90
N VAL A 176 -8.14 -53.90 5.79
CA VAL A 176 -8.85 -53.11 6.81
C VAL A 176 -9.44 -51.85 6.16
N PRO A 177 -10.76 -51.63 6.18
CA PRO A 177 -11.36 -50.41 5.64
C PRO A 177 -10.90 -49.17 6.44
N ILE A 178 -10.27 -48.24 5.72
CA ILE A 178 -9.69 -46.99 6.24
C ILE A 178 -10.77 -46.02 6.80
N ASP A 179 -12.06 -46.33 6.60
CA ASP A 179 -13.21 -45.62 7.19
C ASP A 179 -13.29 -45.68 8.73
N SER A 180 -12.45 -46.51 9.37
CA SER A 180 -12.37 -46.66 10.83
C SER A 180 -11.22 -45.90 11.50
N VAL A 181 -10.41 -45.13 10.75
CA VAL A 181 -9.57 -44.09 11.35
C VAL A 181 -10.47 -42.91 11.70
N PRO A 182 -10.55 -42.44 12.97
CA PRO A 182 -11.28 -41.21 13.27
C PRO A 182 -10.68 -40.10 12.41
N ARG A 183 -11.49 -39.49 11.53
CA ARG A 183 -11.08 -38.26 10.86
C ARG A 183 -10.69 -37.28 11.96
N ILE A 184 -9.40 -37.02 12.11
CA ILE A 184 -8.92 -35.91 12.92
C ILE A 184 -9.43 -34.67 12.20
N ILE A 185 -10.60 -34.20 12.60
CA ILE A 185 -11.17 -32.94 12.16
C ILE A 185 -10.23 -31.87 12.71
N SER A 186 -9.19 -31.59 11.93
CA SER A 186 -8.16 -30.61 12.23
C SER A 186 -8.86 -29.27 12.39
N ARG A 187 -9.15 -28.92 13.65
CA ARG A 187 -9.79 -27.66 14.01
C ARG A 187 -8.89 -26.55 13.48
N SER A 188 -9.40 -25.78 12.54
CA SER A 188 -8.68 -24.66 11.95
C SER A 188 -8.19 -23.75 13.08
N ALA A 189 -6.94 -23.31 13.03
CA ALA A 189 -6.36 -22.47 14.08
C ALA A 189 -7.23 -21.20 14.27
N PRO A 190 -7.48 -20.74 15.51
CA PRO A 190 -8.31 -19.55 15.73
C PRO A 190 -7.81 -18.34 14.93
N GLY A 191 -8.72 -17.66 14.24
CA GLY A 191 -8.42 -16.53 13.37
C GLY A 191 -7.96 -16.90 11.96
N SER A 192 -7.87 -18.19 11.63
CA SER A 192 -7.45 -18.65 10.29
C SER A 192 -8.56 -18.64 9.26
N VAL A 193 -9.84 -18.68 9.68
CA VAL A 193 -10.98 -18.78 8.76
C VAL A 193 -11.73 -17.44 8.69
N TYR A 194 -12.30 -17.14 7.52
CA TYR A 194 -13.24 -16.05 7.34
C TYR A 194 -14.65 -16.55 7.72
N ARG A 195 -15.13 -16.16 8.91
CA ARG A 195 -16.49 -16.49 9.41
C ARG A 195 -17.38 -15.27 9.60
N SER A 196 -16.92 -14.11 9.16
CA SER A 196 -17.54 -12.81 9.39
C SER A 196 -19.03 -12.74 8.97
N PRO A 197 -19.49 -13.38 7.88
CA PRO A 197 -20.93 -13.46 7.55
C PRO A 197 -21.75 -14.17 8.63
N LYS A 198 -21.35 -15.39 9.02
CA LYS A 198 -22.02 -16.17 10.08
C LYS A 198 -21.98 -15.48 11.44
N LEU A 199 -20.92 -14.71 11.70
CA LEU A 199 -20.83 -13.89 12.91
C LEU A 199 -21.81 -12.71 12.88
N TYR A 200 -21.94 -12.05 11.73
CA TYR A 200 -22.86 -10.93 11.53
C TYR A 200 -24.32 -11.37 11.69
N GLU A 201 -24.75 -12.39 10.96
CA GLU A 201 -26.12 -12.97 11.05
C GLU A 201 -26.50 -13.25 12.51
N ARG A 202 -25.61 -13.91 13.26
CA ARG A 202 -25.83 -14.27 14.67
C ARG A 202 -25.84 -13.08 15.63
N LEU A 203 -25.02 -12.05 15.40
CA LEU A 203 -24.90 -10.91 16.31
C LEU A 203 -25.83 -9.75 15.96
N ARG A 204 -26.37 -9.69 14.73
CA ARG A 204 -27.23 -8.62 14.23
C ARG A 204 -28.39 -8.28 15.17
N PRO A 205 -29.21 -9.24 15.67
CA PRO A 205 -30.32 -8.90 16.58
C PRO A 205 -29.86 -8.20 17.87
N ALA A 206 -28.76 -8.66 18.47
CA ALA A 206 -28.20 -8.08 19.68
C ALA A 206 -27.44 -6.75 19.43
N MET A 207 -26.94 -6.55 18.21
CA MET A 207 -26.28 -5.33 17.75
C MET A 207 -27.27 -4.23 17.40
N ASP A 208 -28.42 -4.57 16.85
CA ASP A 208 -29.45 -3.63 16.41
C ASP A 208 -30.31 -3.18 17.61
N ALA A 209 -30.51 -4.04 18.62
CA ALA A 209 -31.13 -3.69 19.90
C ALA A 209 -30.22 -2.86 20.85
N ASP A 210 -28.96 -2.61 20.50
CA ASP A 210 -27.99 -1.94 21.37
C ASP A 210 -28.04 -0.41 21.25
N ASN A 211 -28.94 0.19 22.03
CA ASN A 211 -29.15 1.63 22.11
C ASN A 211 -28.18 2.38 23.04
N SER A 212 -26.99 1.84 23.38
CA SER A 212 -26.10 2.51 24.36
C SER A 212 -25.55 3.85 23.83
N SER A 213 -26.01 4.97 24.38
CA SER A 213 -25.56 6.33 24.03
C SER A 213 -24.09 6.60 24.40
N ASP A 214 -23.55 5.87 25.39
CA ASP A 214 -22.14 5.93 25.84
C ASP A 214 -21.12 5.84 24.68
N GLY A 215 -21.45 5.05 23.65
CA GLY A 215 -20.60 4.84 22.49
C GLY A 215 -20.42 6.11 21.66
N LEU A 216 -21.54 6.76 21.29
CA LEU A 216 -21.60 7.86 20.33
C LEU A 216 -21.12 9.19 20.94
N ALA A 217 -21.56 9.50 22.17
CA ALA A 217 -21.14 10.71 22.87
C ALA A 217 -19.63 10.73 23.19
N THR A 218 -18.97 9.57 23.20
CA THR A 218 -17.50 9.46 23.35
C THR A 218 -16.74 9.37 22.02
N VAL A 219 -17.40 9.05 20.89
CA VAL A 219 -16.79 9.20 19.54
C VAL A 219 -16.43 10.66 19.30
N TRP A 220 -17.45 11.53 19.37
CA TRP A 220 -17.39 12.91 18.89
C TRP A 220 -16.66 13.88 19.84
N LYS A 221 -16.52 13.51 21.13
CA LYS A 221 -15.72 14.29 22.08
C LYS A 221 -14.25 14.33 21.64
N HIS A 222 -13.76 15.51 21.26
CA HIS A 222 -12.33 15.78 21.18
C HIS A 222 -11.71 15.45 22.56
N SER A 223 -10.96 14.35 22.60
CA SER A 223 -10.32 13.83 23.82
C SER A 223 -9.14 14.70 24.27
N PHE A 224 -8.76 15.68 23.46
CA PHE A 224 -7.71 16.63 23.72
C PHE A 224 -8.18 18.06 23.47
N LYS A 225 -8.13 18.91 24.49
CA LYS A 225 -8.15 20.38 24.31
C LYS A 225 -6.82 20.76 23.67
N GLY A 226 -6.83 21.03 22.36
CA GLY A 226 -5.66 21.41 21.58
C GLY A 226 -5.00 22.67 22.13
N GLY A 227 -3.99 22.50 23.00
CA GLY A 227 -3.20 23.58 23.60
C GLY A 227 -1.70 23.27 23.65
N GLY A 228 -1.27 22.31 22.83
CA GLY A 228 0.10 21.82 22.78
C GLY A 228 0.88 22.43 21.62
N TRP A 229 0.56 22.01 20.39
CA TRP A 229 1.41 22.20 19.24
C TRP A 229 0.84 23.18 18.21
N ARG A 230 1.69 24.08 17.70
CA ARG A 230 1.42 24.93 16.53
C ARG A 230 2.40 24.59 15.38
N PRO A 231 2.01 24.76 14.11
CA PRO A 231 2.94 24.79 12.97
C PRO A 231 4.23 25.56 13.28
N ARG A 232 5.40 24.97 12.97
CA ARG A 232 6.70 25.66 13.01
C ARG A 232 6.92 26.37 11.67
N ILE A 233 6.13 27.42 11.43
CA ILE A 233 6.39 28.33 10.32
C ILE A 233 7.37 29.40 10.84
N GLN A 234 8.60 29.28 10.39
CA GLN A 234 9.58 30.36 10.38
C GLN A 234 9.92 30.53 8.91
N THR A 235 9.81 31.75 8.39
CA THR A 235 10.29 32.15 7.07
C THR A 235 11.36 33.20 7.28
N SER A 236 12.55 33.01 6.72
CA SER A 236 13.53 34.10 6.64
C SER A 236 13.01 35.19 5.69
N ASN A 237 13.25 36.46 6.02
CA ASN A 237 13.03 37.58 5.09
C ASN A 237 14.32 37.92 4.31
N ASP A 238 15.37 37.14 4.50
CA ASP A 238 16.66 37.33 3.86
C ASP A 238 16.57 37.00 2.37
N ALA A 239 17.28 37.75 1.54
CA ALA A 239 17.39 37.45 0.12
C ALA A 239 18.14 36.12 -0.06
N LEU A 240 17.62 35.24 -0.91
CA LEU A 240 18.31 34.00 -1.27
C LEU A 240 19.62 34.32 -2.01
N PRO A 241 20.74 33.65 -1.68
CA PRO A 241 22.01 33.82 -2.37
C PRO A 241 21.97 33.21 -3.78
N ASP A 242 22.95 33.58 -4.61
CA ASP A 242 23.06 33.09 -5.99
C ASP A 242 23.04 31.56 -6.08
N SER A 243 22.24 31.04 -7.02
CA SER A 243 22.00 29.62 -7.18
C SER A 243 23.21 28.86 -7.73
N ASN A 244 23.51 27.70 -7.13
CA ASN A 244 24.55 26.79 -7.62
C ASN A 244 24.21 26.18 -9.00
N GLY A 245 22.92 26.11 -9.36
CA GLY A 245 22.42 25.56 -10.61
C GLY A 245 20.97 25.09 -10.51
N TYR A 246 20.47 24.49 -11.60
CA TYR A 246 19.09 24.06 -11.77
C TYR A 246 18.96 22.55 -11.57
N ILE A 247 18.00 22.12 -10.75
CA ILE A 247 17.67 20.70 -10.54
C ILE A 247 16.33 20.39 -11.18
N TYR A 248 16.34 19.52 -12.19
CA TYR A 248 15.15 18.95 -12.81
C TYR A 248 14.85 17.56 -12.22
N VAL A 249 13.65 17.38 -11.69
CA VAL A 249 13.25 16.15 -10.97
C VAL A 249 12.07 15.48 -11.65
N GLU A 250 12.17 14.16 -11.84
CA GLU A 250 11.03 13.33 -12.28
C GLU A 250 10.41 12.58 -11.10
N ALA A 251 9.28 13.10 -10.63
CA ALA A 251 8.44 12.45 -9.64
C ALA A 251 7.70 11.26 -10.28
N ASN A 252 7.74 10.11 -9.59
CA ASN A 252 7.29 8.83 -10.11
C ASN A 252 6.25 8.18 -9.16
N GLY A 253 5.29 7.46 -9.74
CA GLY A 253 4.22 6.80 -9.00
C GLY A 253 2.94 7.63 -8.93
N GLY A 254 1.98 7.22 -8.09
CA GLY A 254 0.71 7.93 -7.92
C GLY A 254 0.81 9.10 -6.92
N LEU A 255 -0.26 9.88 -6.79
CA LEU A 255 -0.36 11.11 -5.97
C LEU A 255 0.57 11.19 -4.74
N ASN A 256 0.42 10.25 -3.79
CA ASN A 256 1.16 10.27 -2.53
C ASN A 256 2.65 9.87 -2.67
N GLN A 257 3.05 9.21 -3.75
CA GLN A 257 4.46 8.95 -4.09
C GLN A 257 5.10 10.17 -4.75
N GLN A 258 4.34 10.86 -5.61
CA GLN A 258 4.73 12.16 -6.17
C GLN A 258 4.92 13.18 -5.06
N ARG A 259 3.99 13.27 -4.09
CA ARG A 259 4.08 14.14 -2.89
C ARG A 259 5.39 13.95 -2.13
N THR A 260 5.78 12.70 -1.81
CA THR A 260 7.10 12.42 -1.21
C THR A 260 8.27 12.91 -2.06
N SER A 261 8.18 12.72 -3.38
CA SER A 261 9.24 13.06 -4.33
C SER A 261 9.43 14.57 -4.42
N ILE A 262 8.33 15.34 -4.48
CA ILE A 262 8.33 16.81 -4.48
C ILE A 262 8.91 17.36 -3.17
N CYS A 263 8.44 16.86 -2.02
CA CYS A 263 8.92 17.32 -0.71
C CYS A 263 10.43 17.04 -0.51
N ASN A 264 10.92 15.91 -1.03
CA ASN A 264 12.35 15.63 -1.07
C ASN A 264 13.11 16.52 -2.07
N ALA A 265 12.51 16.89 -3.20
CA ALA A 265 13.13 17.75 -4.21
C ALA A 265 13.35 19.17 -3.67
N VAL A 266 12.33 19.76 -3.03
CA VAL A 266 12.43 21.05 -2.32
C VAL A 266 13.52 21.00 -1.26
N ALA A 267 13.54 19.95 -0.44
CA ALA A 267 14.52 19.80 0.64
C ALA A 267 15.97 19.62 0.14
N VAL A 268 16.18 18.94 -1.00
CA VAL A 268 17.49 18.84 -1.65
C VAL A 268 17.88 20.18 -2.28
N ALA A 269 16.97 20.83 -3.00
CA ALA A 269 17.24 22.10 -3.68
C ALA A 269 17.66 23.20 -2.69
N GLY A 270 16.90 23.40 -1.60
CA GLY A 270 17.28 24.35 -0.55
C GLY A 270 18.58 23.99 0.17
N TYR A 271 18.81 22.71 0.47
CA TYR A 271 20.07 22.28 1.10
C TYR A 271 21.30 22.46 0.21
N LEU A 272 21.15 22.34 -1.12
CA LEU A 272 22.21 22.56 -2.09
C LEU A 272 22.30 24.01 -2.59
N ASN A 273 21.48 24.93 -2.08
CA ASN A 273 21.29 26.28 -2.62
C ASN A 273 21.13 26.28 -4.15
N ALA A 274 20.11 25.56 -4.62
CA ALA A 274 19.86 25.30 -6.03
C ALA A 274 18.43 25.72 -6.42
N THR A 275 18.27 26.14 -7.67
CA THR A 275 16.96 26.47 -8.24
C THR A 275 16.23 25.19 -8.59
N LEU A 276 15.04 24.98 -8.03
CA LEU A 276 14.19 23.83 -8.36
C LEU A 276 13.35 24.16 -9.60
N VAL A 277 13.43 23.34 -10.64
CA VAL A 277 12.43 23.36 -11.71
C VAL A 277 11.19 22.62 -11.23
N ILE A 278 9.98 23.12 -11.54
CA ILE A 278 8.71 22.47 -11.17
C ILE A 278 8.77 20.96 -11.46
N PRO A 279 8.58 20.07 -10.46
CA PRO A 279 8.79 18.63 -10.64
C PRO A 279 7.89 18.02 -11.71
N TYR A 280 8.51 17.35 -12.69
CA TYR A 280 7.80 16.68 -13.76
C TYR A 280 7.19 15.36 -13.29
N PHE A 281 5.94 15.09 -13.66
CA PHE A 281 5.25 13.85 -13.31
C PHE A 281 5.41 12.84 -14.45
N HIS A 282 6.16 11.77 -14.19
CA HIS A 282 6.41 10.73 -15.18
C HIS A 282 5.17 9.84 -15.35
N TYR A 283 4.66 9.73 -16.58
CA TYR A 283 3.52 8.86 -16.90
C TYR A 283 3.84 7.40 -16.56
N HIS A 284 3.02 6.79 -15.70
CA HIS A 284 3.27 5.44 -15.23
C HIS A 284 2.12 4.51 -15.61
N SER A 285 2.46 3.43 -16.34
CA SER A 285 1.55 2.39 -16.85
C SER A 285 0.57 1.74 -15.87
N ILE A 286 0.81 1.84 -14.56
CA ILE A 286 -0.08 1.37 -13.48
C ILE A 286 -1.19 2.39 -13.23
N TRP A 287 -0.81 3.65 -13.01
CA TRP A 287 -1.71 4.74 -12.62
C TRP A 287 -2.44 5.34 -13.82
N ARG A 288 -1.82 5.23 -15.01
CA ARG A 288 -2.30 5.69 -16.33
C ARG A 288 -2.78 7.14 -16.35
N ASP A 289 -2.19 7.94 -15.47
CA ASP A 289 -2.56 9.34 -15.25
C ASP A 289 -1.52 10.25 -15.93
N PRO A 290 -1.91 11.03 -16.95
CA PRO A 290 -1.03 11.97 -17.64
C PRO A 290 -1.05 13.39 -17.02
N SER A 291 -1.64 13.57 -15.84
CA SER A 291 -1.70 14.88 -15.15
C SER A 291 -0.30 15.43 -14.87
N LYS A 292 -0.15 16.75 -15.08
CA LYS A 292 1.05 17.54 -14.78
C LYS A 292 1.01 18.05 -13.33
N PHE A 293 1.95 18.92 -12.97
CA PHE A 293 2.02 19.53 -11.64
C PHE A 293 0.78 20.42 -11.35
N ASN A 294 0.57 21.45 -12.17
CA ASN A 294 -0.57 22.38 -12.09
C ASN A 294 -1.96 21.73 -12.22
N ASP A 295 -2.05 20.56 -12.84
CA ASP A 295 -3.29 19.76 -12.89
C ASP A 295 -3.74 19.27 -11.50
N ILE A 296 -2.79 19.05 -10.58
CA ILE A 296 -3.00 18.44 -9.26
C ILE A 296 -2.79 19.44 -8.11
N TYR A 297 -1.79 20.31 -8.22
CA TYR A 297 -1.39 21.26 -7.18
C TYR A 297 -1.48 22.70 -7.69
N ASP A 298 -1.69 23.64 -6.79
CA ASP A 298 -1.58 25.06 -7.11
C ASP A 298 -0.09 25.43 -7.29
N GLU A 299 0.28 25.73 -8.54
CA GLU A 299 1.68 25.99 -8.93
C GLU A 299 2.17 27.35 -8.46
N ASP A 300 1.32 28.38 -8.53
CA ASP A 300 1.65 29.74 -8.12
C ASP A 300 1.75 29.84 -6.60
N HIS A 301 0.84 29.20 -5.85
CA HIS A 301 0.94 29.08 -4.40
C HIS A 301 2.18 28.30 -3.97
N PHE A 302 2.53 27.22 -4.67
CA PHE A 302 3.73 26.43 -4.39
C PHE A 302 5.02 27.26 -4.55
N ILE A 303 5.14 28.02 -5.65
CA ILE A 303 6.28 28.92 -5.89
C ILE A 303 6.30 30.04 -4.83
N ASN A 304 5.17 30.72 -4.60
CA ASN A 304 5.09 31.85 -3.69
C ASN A 304 5.35 31.49 -2.23
N THR A 305 4.98 30.27 -1.80
CA THR A 305 5.23 29.77 -0.43
C THR A 305 6.69 29.41 -0.20
N LEU A 306 7.42 29.00 -1.25
CA LEU A 306 8.81 28.56 -1.15
C LEU A 306 9.84 29.67 -1.40
N LYS A 307 9.43 30.80 -1.98
CA LYS A 307 10.32 31.86 -2.50
C LYS A 307 11.42 32.39 -1.57
N SER A 308 11.24 32.34 -0.24
CA SER A 308 12.24 32.77 0.76
C SER A 308 13.18 31.68 1.25
N GLU A 309 13.01 30.45 0.75
CA GLU A 309 13.71 29.25 1.23
C GLU A 309 14.31 28.43 0.08
N VAL A 310 13.63 28.40 -1.08
CA VAL A 310 14.05 27.71 -2.31
C VAL A 310 13.53 28.51 -3.50
N GLN A 311 14.42 28.90 -4.41
CA GLN A 311 13.99 29.48 -5.68
C GLN A 311 13.37 28.39 -6.55
N VAL A 312 12.12 28.59 -7.00
CA VAL A 312 11.40 27.65 -7.87
C VAL A 312 11.07 28.33 -9.20
N VAL A 313 11.24 27.63 -10.32
CA VAL A 313 10.94 28.13 -11.68
C VAL A 313 10.09 27.15 -12.47
N HIS A 314 9.19 27.66 -13.31
CA HIS A 314 8.30 26.85 -14.15
C HIS A 314 9.07 25.98 -15.17
N HIS A 315 10.14 26.53 -15.76
CA HIS A 315 10.95 25.88 -16.78
C HIS A 315 12.44 26.19 -16.58
N VAL A 316 13.32 25.35 -17.16
CA VAL A 316 14.75 25.66 -17.26
C VAL A 316 14.92 26.88 -18.19
N PRO A 317 15.71 27.90 -17.82
CA PRO A 317 15.95 29.04 -18.70
C PRO A 317 16.54 28.65 -20.05
N GLU A 318 16.10 29.33 -21.11
CA GLU A 318 16.44 28.99 -22.49
C GLU A 318 17.95 28.98 -22.75
N TYR A 319 18.68 29.99 -22.27
CA TYR A 319 20.15 30.09 -22.38
C TYR A 319 20.91 28.92 -21.74
N ILE A 320 20.29 28.21 -20.78
CA ILE A 320 20.85 27.00 -20.17
C ILE A 320 20.54 25.78 -21.04
N MET A 321 19.32 25.68 -21.56
CA MET A 321 18.87 24.59 -22.44
C MET A 321 19.58 24.57 -23.79
N GLU A 322 19.99 25.73 -24.32
CA GLU A 322 20.76 25.83 -25.55
C GLU A 322 22.08 25.06 -25.49
N ARG A 323 22.78 25.08 -24.35
CA ARG A 323 24.03 24.32 -24.12
C ARG A 323 23.83 22.79 -24.21
N PHE A 324 22.59 22.31 -24.09
CA PHE A 324 22.21 20.91 -24.23
C PHE A 324 21.43 20.63 -25.54
N GLY A 325 21.46 21.56 -26.50
CA GLY A 325 20.73 21.42 -27.76
C GLY A 325 19.21 21.34 -27.58
N ARG A 326 18.67 22.02 -26.56
CA ARG A 326 17.24 22.01 -26.18
C ARG A 326 16.67 20.63 -25.82
N ASN A 327 17.53 19.65 -25.53
CA ASN A 327 17.11 18.26 -25.28
C ASN A 327 17.52 17.77 -23.87
N LEU A 328 16.52 17.52 -23.01
CA LEU A 328 16.71 16.97 -21.65
C LEU A 328 17.33 15.56 -21.59
N SER A 329 17.52 14.90 -22.73
CA SER A 329 18.25 13.63 -22.85
C SER A 329 19.77 13.82 -22.82
N ASN A 330 20.25 15.01 -23.20
CA ASN A 330 21.67 15.37 -23.18
C ASN A 330 22.14 15.86 -21.80
N VAL A 331 21.19 16.19 -20.91
CA VAL A 331 21.46 16.62 -19.53
C VAL A 331 21.90 15.44 -18.67
N PHE A 332 22.95 15.64 -17.87
CA PHE A 332 23.48 14.60 -16.98
C PHE A 332 22.40 14.09 -16.00
N ASN A 333 22.09 12.79 -16.06
CA ASN A 333 21.04 12.16 -15.24
C ASN A 333 21.62 11.38 -14.05
N PHE A 334 21.35 11.86 -12.83
CA PHE A 334 21.72 11.21 -11.58
C PHE A 334 20.81 10.02 -11.23
N LYS A 335 21.39 8.81 -11.22
CA LYS A 335 20.75 7.59 -10.69
C LYS A 335 21.02 7.41 -9.19
N ILE A 336 20.34 8.22 -8.37
CA ILE A 336 20.53 8.21 -6.91
C ILE A 336 20.02 6.90 -6.27
N LYS A 337 20.75 6.35 -5.30
CA LYS A 337 20.35 5.16 -4.53
C LYS A 337 19.08 5.46 -3.71
N ALA A 338 18.25 4.44 -3.46
CA ALA A 338 17.11 4.62 -2.57
C ALA A 338 17.61 4.91 -1.13
N TRP A 339 17.02 5.89 -0.48
CA TRP A 339 17.39 6.37 0.86
C TRP A 339 18.86 6.85 0.99
N SER A 340 19.40 7.53 -0.01
CA SER A 340 20.69 8.23 0.14
C SER A 340 20.61 9.28 1.25
N SER A 341 21.69 9.42 2.03
CA SER A 341 21.85 10.46 3.04
C SER A 341 21.90 11.84 2.40
N ILE A 342 21.56 12.90 3.14
CA ILE A 342 21.73 14.28 2.62
C ILE A 342 23.19 14.59 2.27
N GLN A 343 24.14 14.01 3.02
CA GLN A 343 25.57 14.22 2.79
C GLN A 343 26.02 13.72 1.40
N TYR A 344 25.45 12.62 0.89
CA TYR A 344 25.68 12.16 -0.48
C TYR A 344 25.30 13.23 -1.54
N TYR A 345 24.27 14.04 -1.29
CA TYR A 345 23.93 15.13 -2.19
C TYR A 345 24.99 16.24 -2.16
N LYS A 346 25.56 16.55 -1.00
CA LYS A 346 26.68 17.50 -0.89
C LYS A 346 27.96 16.99 -1.57
N ASP A 347 28.29 15.72 -1.38
CA ASP A 347 29.58 15.16 -1.81
C ASP A 347 29.60 14.74 -3.28
N ALA A 348 28.46 14.26 -3.83
CA ALA A 348 28.40 13.70 -5.18
C ALA A 348 27.49 14.47 -6.14
N VAL A 349 26.43 15.15 -5.66
CA VAL A 349 25.48 15.85 -6.54
C VAL A 349 25.87 17.33 -6.73
N LEU A 350 26.26 18.02 -5.66
CA LEU A 350 26.64 19.43 -5.71
C LEU A 350 27.83 19.74 -6.65
N PRO A 351 28.94 18.98 -6.69
CA PRO A 351 30.05 19.29 -7.58
C PRO A 351 29.62 19.27 -9.05
N LYS A 352 28.84 18.26 -9.44
CA LYS A 352 28.31 18.13 -10.80
C LYS A 352 27.22 19.14 -11.13
N LEU A 353 26.43 19.57 -10.14
CA LEU A 353 25.49 20.68 -10.29
C LEU A 353 26.20 21.99 -10.62
N VAL A 354 27.30 22.29 -9.91
CA VAL A 354 28.07 23.52 -10.13
C VAL A 354 28.79 23.50 -11.49
N GLU A 355 29.29 22.33 -11.91
CA GLU A 355 29.93 22.08 -13.21
C GLU A 355 28.94 22.23 -14.38
N GLU A 356 27.85 21.46 -14.39
CA GLU A 356 26.89 21.42 -15.51
C GLU A 356 25.91 22.60 -15.51
N LYS A 357 25.68 23.24 -14.35
CA LYS A 357 24.61 24.22 -14.05
C LYS A 357 23.17 23.70 -14.23
N LEU A 358 22.97 22.54 -14.83
CA LEU A 358 21.69 21.86 -14.94
C LEU A 358 21.90 20.36 -14.77
N ILE A 359 21.16 19.75 -13.85
CA ILE A 359 21.16 18.29 -13.68
C ILE A 359 19.74 17.74 -13.71
N ARG A 360 19.63 16.50 -14.18
CA ARG A 360 18.39 15.71 -14.16
C ARG A 360 18.51 14.65 -13.08
N ILE A 361 17.43 14.39 -12.34
CA ILE A 361 17.38 13.29 -11.37
C ILE A 361 16.13 12.44 -11.65
N SER A 362 16.31 11.33 -12.36
CA SER A 362 15.23 10.38 -12.66
C SER A 362 15.67 8.92 -12.50
N PRO A 363 14.88 8.05 -11.83
CA PRO A 363 13.59 8.33 -11.17
C PRO A 363 13.72 8.71 -9.68
N PHE A 364 13.02 9.75 -9.22
CA PHE A 364 13.22 10.35 -7.88
C PHE A 364 12.34 9.84 -6.72
N ALA A 365 11.76 8.63 -6.84
CA ALA A 365 10.99 8.04 -5.73
C ALA A 365 11.89 7.61 -4.54
N ASN A 366 11.62 8.12 -3.33
CA ASN A 366 12.29 7.75 -2.07
C ASN A 366 13.83 7.79 -2.10
N ARG A 367 14.41 8.84 -2.71
CA ARG A 367 15.86 8.99 -2.87
C ARG A 367 16.58 9.67 -1.70
N LEU A 368 15.89 10.48 -0.91
CA LEU A 368 16.44 11.10 0.30
C LEU A 368 15.98 10.35 1.57
N SER A 369 16.92 10.06 2.47
CA SER A 369 16.72 9.36 3.74
C SER A 369 15.87 10.14 4.77
N PHE A 370 15.35 9.46 5.80
CA PHE A 370 14.57 10.10 6.88
C PHE A 370 15.42 10.65 8.03
N ASP A 371 16.71 10.33 8.10
CA ASP A 371 17.68 10.76 9.13
C ASP A 371 18.34 12.13 8.84
N ALA A 372 17.80 12.89 7.88
CA ALA A 372 18.33 14.20 7.51
C ALA A 372 18.24 15.24 8.67
N PRO A 373 19.16 16.24 8.73
CA PRO A 373 19.16 17.30 9.74
C PRO A 373 17.88 18.14 9.77
N SER A 374 17.64 18.82 10.89
CA SER A 374 16.43 19.63 11.16
C SER A 374 16.12 20.66 10.07
N THR A 375 17.13 21.30 9.47
CA THR A 375 16.97 22.25 8.35
C THR A 375 16.33 21.59 7.12
N VAL A 376 16.76 20.38 6.77
CA VAL A 376 16.23 19.58 5.66
C VAL A 376 14.83 19.07 5.98
N GLN A 377 14.57 18.68 7.23
CA GLN A 377 13.22 18.27 7.65
C GLN A 377 12.25 19.46 7.62
N ARG A 378 12.68 20.66 8.03
CA ARG A 378 11.89 21.90 7.95
C ARG A 378 11.45 22.19 6.52
N LEU A 379 12.34 22.06 5.53
CA LEU A 379 11.97 22.20 4.11
C LEU A 379 10.95 21.15 3.65
N ARG A 380 11.07 19.89 4.10
CA ARG A 380 10.04 18.86 3.85
C ARG A 380 8.70 19.20 4.51
N CYS A 381 8.72 19.76 5.72
CA CYS A 381 7.50 20.18 6.43
C CYS A 381 6.80 21.32 5.67
N LEU A 382 7.55 22.36 5.29
CA LEU A 382 7.05 23.51 4.53
C LEU A 382 6.46 23.05 3.18
N ALA A 383 7.22 22.26 2.43
CA ALA A 383 6.74 21.70 1.15
C ALA A 383 5.47 20.86 1.32
N ASN A 384 5.43 19.99 2.34
CA ASN A 384 4.34 19.04 2.49
C ASN A 384 3.04 19.63 3.05
N PHE A 385 3.12 20.56 3.99
CA PHE A 385 1.95 21.04 4.74
C PHE A 385 1.49 22.44 4.34
N GLU A 386 2.37 23.28 3.81
CA GLU A 386 2.04 24.67 3.44
C GLU A 386 2.04 24.87 1.91
N ALA A 387 3.11 24.47 1.22
CA ALA A 387 3.27 24.77 -0.21
C ALA A 387 2.44 23.85 -1.14
N LEU A 388 2.24 22.58 -0.78
CA LEU A 388 1.46 21.63 -1.59
C LEU A 388 -0.03 21.68 -1.25
N GLN A 389 -0.69 22.71 -1.77
CA GLN A 389 -2.15 22.79 -1.86
C GLN A 389 -2.64 22.21 -3.20
N PHE A 390 -3.85 21.63 -3.22
CA PHE A 390 -4.42 21.09 -4.45
C PHE A 390 -4.90 22.21 -5.39
N SER A 391 -4.90 21.95 -6.69
CA SER A 391 -5.36 22.91 -7.70
C SER A 391 -6.84 23.28 -7.49
N ASN A 392 -7.21 24.52 -7.83
CA ASN A 392 -8.57 25.05 -7.61
C ASN A 392 -9.71 24.10 -8.04
N PRO A 393 -9.70 23.43 -9.22
CA PRO A 393 -10.75 22.50 -9.60
C PRO A 393 -10.92 21.32 -8.62
N ILE A 394 -9.83 20.82 -8.05
CA ILE A 394 -9.83 19.73 -7.06
C ILE A 394 -10.30 20.26 -5.70
N ALA A 395 -9.81 21.42 -5.29
CA ALA A 395 -10.16 22.06 -4.02
C ALA A 395 -11.66 22.38 -3.95
N THR A 396 -12.20 23.10 -4.93
CA THR A 396 -13.62 23.49 -5.00
C THR A 396 -14.55 22.28 -4.99
N LEU A 397 -14.26 21.23 -5.77
CA LEU A 397 -15.10 20.02 -5.74
C LEU A 397 -15.02 19.33 -4.37
N ALA A 398 -13.82 19.20 -3.79
CA ALA A 398 -13.67 18.59 -2.47
C ALA A 398 -14.41 19.36 -1.36
N GLU A 399 -14.37 20.70 -1.39
CA GLU A 399 -15.11 21.56 -0.45
C GLU A 399 -16.63 21.39 -0.58
N ASN A 400 -17.14 21.27 -1.81
CA ASN A 400 -18.53 20.92 -2.07
C ASN A 400 -18.90 19.56 -1.48
N LEU A 401 -18.06 18.52 -1.67
CA LEU A 401 -18.32 17.18 -1.12
C LEU A 401 -18.24 17.15 0.41
N VAL A 402 -17.32 17.90 1.03
CA VAL A 402 -17.24 18.07 2.49
C VAL A 402 -18.51 18.76 3.01
N SER A 403 -19.01 19.76 2.30
CA SER A 403 -20.23 20.48 2.68
C SER A 403 -21.46 19.57 2.62
N ARG A 404 -21.61 18.79 1.54
CA ARG A 404 -22.67 17.77 1.41
C ARG A 404 -22.56 16.66 2.47
N MET A 405 -21.35 16.22 2.82
CA MET A 405 -21.15 15.26 3.93
C MET A 405 -21.59 15.81 5.28
N LYS A 406 -21.33 17.09 5.56
CA LYS A 406 -21.81 17.76 6.79
C LYS A 406 -23.33 17.88 6.79
N GLU A 407 -23.94 18.19 5.65
CA GLU A 407 -25.39 18.26 5.50
C GLU A 407 -26.06 16.89 5.74
N HIS A 408 -25.49 15.81 5.18
CA HIS A 408 -25.91 14.42 5.47
C HIS A 408 -25.70 13.98 6.93
N SER A 409 -24.91 14.71 7.72
CA SER A 409 -24.65 14.42 9.14
C SER A 409 -25.16 15.52 10.08
N LYS A 410 -26.21 16.25 9.68
CA LYS A 410 -26.82 17.33 10.46
C LYS A 410 -27.11 16.94 11.92
N ASP A 411 -27.63 15.73 12.14
CA ASP A 411 -27.96 15.19 13.47
C ASP A 411 -26.74 14.92 14.38
N ASN A 412 -25.51 14.99 13.84
CA ASN A 412 -24.25 14.88 14.58
C ASN A 412 -23.46 16.21 14.60
N ASP A 413 -24.10 17.36 14.39
CA ASP A 413 -23.49 18.69 14.15
C ASP A 413 -22.58 18.71 12.90
N GLY A 414 -22.95 17.97 11.85
CA GLY A 414 -22.16 17.82 10.64
C GLY A 414 -20.96 16.89 10.75
N LYS A 415 -20.75 16.25 11.92
CA LYS A 415 -19.59 15.37 12.13
C LYS A 415 -19.75 14.04 11.40
N TYR A 416 -18.73 13.61 10.66
CA TYR A 416 -18.75 12.37 9.90
C TYR A 416 -17.45 11.57 10.07
N ILE A 417 -17.49 10.29 9.70
CA ILE A 417 -16.28 9.47 9.64
C ILE A 417 -15.86 9.24 8.19
N ALA A 418 -14.56 9.21 7.94
CA ALA A 418 -14.03 8.86 6.63
C ALA A 418 -13.27 7.53 6.70
N VAL A 419 -13.66 6.57 5.86
CA VAL A 419 -13.11 5.21 5.83
C VAL A 419 -12.30 5.02 4.55
N HIS A 420 -10.99 4.80 4.67
CA HIS A 420 -10.15 4.36 3.57
C HIS A 420 -10.12 2.83 3.48
N LEU A 421 -10.87 2.29 2.52
CA LEU A 421 -11.07 0.86 2.28
C LEU A 421 -10.23 0.37 1.09
N ARG A 422 -9.29 -0.55 1.35
CA ARG A 422 -8.50 -1.22 0.30
C ARG A 422 -8.95 -2.68 0.13
N PHE A 423 -10.12 -2.86 -0.49
CA PHE A 423 -10.71 -4.16 -0.84
C PHE A 423 -10.94 -4.30 -2.36
N GLU A 424 -10.00 -3.78 -3.15
CA GLU A 424 -10.00 -3.90 -4.61
C GLU A 424 -9.35 -5.22 -5.08
N GLU A 425 -9.61 -5.61 -6.32
CA GLU A 425 -9.14 -6.87 -6.92
C GLU A 425 -7.62 -7.10 -6.76
N ASP A 426 -6.80 -6.04 -6.92
CA ASP A 426 -5.35 -6.10 -6.76
C ASP A 426 -4.95 -6.54 -5.34
N MET A 427 -5.60 -5.97 -4.33
CA MET A 427 -5.32 -6.23 -2.91
C MET A 427 -5.85 -7.59 -2.46
N VAL A 428 -7.05 -7.98 -2.91
CA VAL A 428 -7.61 -9.30 -2.64
C VAL A 428 -6.70 -10.38 -3.25
N ALA A 429 -6.35 -10.25 -4.54
CA ALA A 429 -5.49 -11.20 -5.25
C ALA A 429 -4.08 -11.27 -4.65
N PHE A 430 -3.43 -10.13 -4.38
CA PHE A 430 -2.09 -10.06 -3.81
C PHE A 430 -2.02 -10.65 -2.40
N SER A 431 -3.07 -10.46 -1.59
CA SER A 431 -3.10 -10.95 -0.21
C SER A 431 -3.00 -12.47 -0.11
N CYS A 432 -3.49 -13.19 -1.13
CA CYS A 432 -3.66 -14.65 -1.11
C CYS A 432 -4.52 -15.15 0.07
N CYS A 433 -5.41 -14.30 0.59
CA CYS A 433 -6.45 -14.71 1.51
C CYS A 433 -7.60 -15.40 0.77
N VAL A 434 -8.48 -16.06 1.53
CA VAL A 434 -9.70 -16.71 1.05
C VAL A 434 -10.86 -16.15 1.88
N PHE A 435 -11.93 -15.75 1.21
CA PHE A 435 -13.14 -15.18 1.80
C PHE A 435 -14.32 -16.14 1.62
N ASP A 436 -15.44 -15.69 1.04
CA ASP A 436 -16.69 -16.45 0.91
C ASP A 436 -17.13 -16.72 -0.54
N GLY A 437 -16.27 -16.46 -1.54
CA GLY A 437 -16.56 -16.73 -2.96
C GLY A 437 -16.10 -18.11 -3.45
N GLY A 438 -15.61 -19.00 -2.57
CA GLY A 438 -15.35 -20.41 -2.88
C GLY A 438 -14.32 -20.65 -3.99
N GLU A 439 -14.57 -21.65 -4.83
CA GLU A 439 -13.68 -22.00 -5.95
C GLU A 439 -13.68 -20.94 -7.07
N GLU A 440 -14.77 -20.21 -7.26
CA GLU A 440 -14.87 -19.11 -8.22
C GLU A 440 -13.89 -17.97 -7.85
N GLU A 441 -13.96 -17.47 -6.61
CA GLU A 441 -12.99 -16.50 -6.07
C GLU A 441 -11.55 -17.01 -6.20
N LYS A 442 -11.30 -18.28 -5.90
CA LYS A 442 -9.96 -18.88 -6.00
C LYS A 442 -9.44 -18.89 -7.45
N GLN A 443 -10.29 -19.17 -8.44
CA GLN A 443 -9.95 -19.11 -9.86
C GLN A 443 -9.71 -17.67 -10.33
N GLU A 444 -10.63 -16.76 -10.02
CA GLU A 444 -10.48 -15.32 -10.34
C GLU A 444 -9.20 -14.73 -9.76
N MET A 445 -8.94 -14.97 -8.47
CA MET A 445 -7.75 -14.46 -7.80
C MET A 445 -6.46 -15.12 -8.30
N ASN A 446 -6.50 -16.35 -8.82
CA ASN A 446 -5.37 -16.94 -9.53
C ASN A 446 -5.11 -16.23 -10.87
N ALA A 447 -6.15 -16.00 -11.68
CA ALA A 447 -6.03 -15.28 -12.94
C ALA A 447 -5.54 -13.82 -12.74
N ALA A 448 -6.05 -13.13 -11.72
CA ALA A 448 -5.60 -11.80 -11.31
C ALA A 448 -4.13 -11.81 -10.87
N ARG A 449 -3.70 -12.81 -10.08
CA ARG A 449 -2.30 -12.98 -9.66
C ARG A 449 -1.35 -13.17 -10.83
N GLU A 450 -1.74 -13.97 -11.82
CA GLU A 450 -0.91 -14.21 -13.01
C GLU A 450 -0.85 -13.00 -13.94
N ARG A 451 -1.98 -12.32 -14.20
CA ARG A 451 -2.01 -11.03 -14.93
C ARG A 451 -1.12 -9.97 -14.26
N GLY A 452 -1.26 -9.78 -12.96
CA GLY A 452 -0.62 -8.68 -12.22
C GLY A 452 0.86 -8.90 -11.89
N TRP A 453 1.29 -10.16 -11.66
CA TRP A 453 2.64 -10.44 -11.16
C TRP A 453 3.36 -11.63 -11.83
N ARG A 454 2.88 -12.14 -12.97
CA ARG A 454 3.59 -13.06 -13.89
C ARG A 454 4.42 -14.14 -13.18
N GLY A 455 3.77 -15.19 -12.69
CA GLY A 455 4.42 -16.34 -12.05
C GLY A 455 4.94 -16.12 -10.63
N LYS A 456 4.89 -14.89 -10.07
CA LYS A 456 5.41 -14.58 -8.71
C LYS A 456 4.84 -15.45 -7.60
N PHE A 457 3.58 -15.87 -7.75
CA PHE A 457 2.84 -16.65 -6.76
C PHE A 457 2.88 -18.17 -7.01
N THR A 458 3.18 -18.58 -8.24
CA THR A 458 3.25 -19.98 -8.71
C THR A 458 4.68 -20.52 -8.83
N LYS A 459 5.70 -19.74 -8.44
CA LYS A 459 7.10 -20.20 -8.37
C LYS A 459 7.23 -21.50 -7.54
N ARG A 460 7.99 -22.47 -8.08
CA ARG A 460 8.31 -23.74 -7.38
C ARG A 460 8.84 -23.49 -5.97
N GLY A 461 8.39 -24.29 -5.01
CA GLY A 461 8.74 -24.16 -3.58
C GLY A 461 7.96 -23.09 -2.80
N ARG A 462 7.15 -22.24 -3.44
CA ARG A 462 6.34 -21.24 -2.75
C ARG A 462 5.03 -21.84 -2.24
N VAL A 463 4.92 -22.05 -0.93
CA VAL A 463 3.68 -22.51 -0.28
C VAL A 463 2.84 -21.31 0.19
N ILE A 464 1.62 -21.19 -0.32
CA ILE A 464 0.63 -20.19 0.14
C ILE A 464 -0.19 -20.82 1.27
N ARG A 465 -0.29 -20.13 2.42
CA ARG A 465 -1.07 -20.56 3.59
C ARG A 465 -2.07 -19.47 4.00
N PRO A 466 -3.28 -19.41 3.40
CA PRO A 466 -4.23 -18.31 3.60
C PRO A 466 -4.57 -18.06 5.07
N GLY A 467 -4.80 -19.12 5.85
CA GLY A 467 -5.11 -18.99 7.27
C GLY A 467 -3.98 -18.36 8.10
N THR A 468 -2.72 -18.70 7.81
CA THR A 468 -1.55 -18.06 8.43
C THR A 468 -1.44 -16.59 8.02
N ILE A 469 -1.81 -16.23 6.79
CA ILE A 469 -1.83 -14.85 6.30
C ILE A 469 -2.90 -14.03 7.04
N ARG A 470 -4.10 -14.62 7.27
CA ARG A 470 -5.20 -14.00 8.02
C ARG A 470 -4.85 -13.73 9.48
N ILE A 471 -4.37 -14.75 10.21
CA ILE A 471 -3.92 -14.61 11.61
C ILE A 471 -2.84 -13.53 11.76
N ASN A 472 -1.94 -13.40 10.78
CA ASN A 472 -0.89 -12.37 10.77
C ASN A 472 -1.40 -10.95 10.49
N GLY A 473 -2.70 -10.75 10.22
CA GLY A 473 -3.32 -9.46 9.93
C GLY A 473 -3.03 -8.94 8.52
N LYS A 474 -2.62 -9.82 7.59
CA LYS A 474 -2.18 -9.43 6.24
C LYS A 474 -3.33 -9.32 5.23
N CYS A 475 -4.48 -9.96 5.48
CA CYS A 475 -5.67 -9.79 4.63
C CYS A 475 -6.17 -8.34 4.64
N PRO A 476 -6.79 -7.87 3.54
CA PRO A 476 -7.69 -6.72 3.60
C PRO A 476 -8.94 -7.10 4.39
N LEU A 477 -9.58 -6.09 5.01
CA LEU A 477 -10.88 -6.25 5.65
C LEU A 477 -11.96 -6.15 4.59
N THR A 478 -12.96 -7.03 4.64
CA THR A 478 -14.15 -6.90 3.78
C THR A 478 -15.02 -5.72 4.22
N PRO A 479 -15.91 -5.16 3.37
CA PRO A 479 -16.82 -4.10 3.80
C PRO A 479 -17.68 -4.53 5.00
N LEU A 480 -18.10 -5.80 5.03
CA LEU A 480 -18.76 -6.43 6.17
C LEU A 480 -17.91 -6.37 7.46
N GLU A 481 -16.63 -6.75 7.41
CA GLU A 481 -15.73 -6.70 8.56
C GLU A 481 -15.50 -5.26 9.06
N VAL A 482 -15.51 -4.29 8.15
CA VAL A 482 -15.47 -2.86 8.49
C VAL A 482 -16.75 -2.44 9.20
N GLY A 483 -17.93 -2.81 8.70
CA GLY A 483 -19.20 -2.48 9.33
C GLY A 483 -19.33 -3.06 10.75
N LEU A 484 -19.02 -4.36 10.91
CA LEU A 484 -18.97 -5.04 12.21
C LEU A 484 -18.00 -4.34 13.19
N MET A 485 -16.81 -3.97 12.70
CA MET A 485 -15.82 -3.24 13.48
C MET A 485 -16.38 -1.88 13.94
N LEU A 486 -16.99 -1.10 13.05
CA LEU A 486 -17.52 0.23 13.37
C LEU A 486 -18.70 0.17 14.34
N ARG A 487 -19.69 -0.70 14.10
CA ARG A 487 -20.81 -0.93 15.04
C ARG A 487 -20.29 -1.30 16.43
N GLY A 488 -19.34 -2.23 16.50
CA GLY A 488 -18.74 -2.65 17.77
C GLY A 488 -17.79 -1.60 18.39
N MET A 489 -17.29 -0.65 17.62
CA MET A 489 -16.61 0.56 18.10
C MET A 489 -17.58 1.66 18.55
N GLY A 490 -18.90 1.42 18.54
CA GLY A 490 -19.91 2.33 19.07
C GLY A 490 -20.40 3.40 18.09
N PHE A 491 -20.21 3.20 16.78
CA PHE A 491 -20.84 4.03 15.74
C PHE A 491 -22.25 3.52 15.45
N GLY A 492 -23.25 4.41 15.52
CA GLY A 492 -24.66 4.10 15.22
C GLY A 492 -24.95 4.06 13.72
N ASN A 493 -26.11 3.54 13.32
CA ASN A 493 -26.56 3.53 11.92
C ASN A 493 -26.82 4.94 11.35
N ASN A 494 -27.10 5.91 12.22
CA ASN A 494 -27.16 7.34 11.93
C ASN A 494 -25.76 8.02 11.84
N THR A 495 -24.66 7.26 11.80
CA THR A 495 -23.33 7.82 11.55
C THR A 495 -23.15 8.00 10.05
N ALA A 496 -22.99 9.24 9.57
CA ALA A 496 -22.59 9.49 8.19
C ALA A 496 -21.17 8.98 7.93
N ILE A 497 -20.99 8.21 6.85
CA ILE A 497 -19.70 7.63 6.45
C ILE A 497 -19.34 8.15 5.06
N TYR A 498 -18.16 8.76 4.92
CA TYR A 498 -17.51 8.91 3.62
C TYR A 498 -16.61 7.71 3.36
N LEU A 499 -16.83 6.97 2.26
CA LEU A 499 -16.01 5.82 1.88
C LEU A 499 -15.06 6.18 0.73
N ALA A 500 -13.76 6.23 1.05
CA ALA A 500 -12.68 6.39 0.09
C ALA A 500 -12.12 5.01 -0.31
N SER A 501 -12.35 4.60 -1.55
CA SER A 501 -11.81 3.37 -2.13
C SER A 501 -11.63 3.47 -3.64
N GLY A 502 -10.81 2.57 -4.21
CA GLY A 502 -10.91 2.24 -5.62
C GLY A 502 -12.12 1.33 -5.90
N LYS A 503 -12.11 0.65 -7.06
CA LYS A 503 -13.17 -0.31 -7.43
C LYS A 503 -13.15 -1.52 -6.48
N ILE A 504 -14.13 -1.59 -5.60
CA ILE A 504 -14.31 -2.68 -4.62
C ILE A 504 -14.59 -4.00 -5.36
N TYR A 505 -13.95 -5.08 -4.91
CA TYR A 505 -14.13 -6.42 -5.47
C TYR A 505 -15.53 -6.98 -5.16
N LYS A 506 -16.25 -7.40 -6.22
CA LYS A 506 -17.66 -7.86 -6.21
C LYS A 506 -18.56 -6.94 -5.37
N ALA A 507 -18.50 -5.63 -5.65
CA ALA A 507 -19.14 -4.58 -4.86
C ALA A 507 -20.64 -4.82 -4.62
N GLU A 508 -21.37 -5.32 -5.62
CA GLU A 508 -22.81 -5.61 -5.55
C GLU A 508 -23.14 -6.63 -4.44
N LYS A 509 -22.23 -7.58 -4.16
CA LYS A 509 -22.35 -8.54 -3.06
C LYS A 509 -21.73 -7.98 -1.76
N THR A 510 -20.51 -7.46 -1.86
CA THR A 510 -19.67 -7.23 -0.67
C THR A 510 -20.03 -5.98 0.11
N MET A 511 -20.67 -4.98 -0.53
CA MET A 511 -21.09 -3.73 0.11
C MET A 511 -22.40 -3.82 0.88
N VAL A 512 -23.30 -4.76 0.54
CA VAL A 512 -24.65 -4.84 1.10
C VAL A 512 -24.66 -4.77 2.64
N PRO A 513 -23.88 -5.59 3.39
CA PRO A 513 -23.95 -5.54 4.85
C PRO A 513 -23.41 -4.24 5.45
N LEU A 514 -22.49 -3.55 4.76
CA LEU A 514 -21.97 -2.26 5.23
C LEU A 514 -23.05 -1.16 5.08
N LEU A 515 -23.80 -1.19 3.97
CA LEU A 515 -24.93 -0.30 3.73
C LEU A 515 -26.10 -0.58 4.69
N GLU A 516 -26.39 -1.85 5.00
CA GLU A 516 -27.38 -2.21 6.03
C GLU A 516 -27.03 -1.64 7.41
N MET A 517 -25.74 -1.69 7.79
CA MET A 517 -25.27 -1.17 9.08
C MET A 517 -25.17 0.36 9.13
N PHE A 518 -24.98 1.02 7.98
CA PHE A 518 -24.75 2.46 7.84
C PHE A 518 -25.43 3.00 6.57
N PRO A 519 -26.75 3.25 6.60
CA PRO A 519 -27.50 3.76 5.44
C PRO A 519 -27.11 5.19 5.01
N LEU A 520 -26.42 5.96 5.87
CA LEU A 520 -25.86 7.28 5.54
C LEU A 520 -24.43 7.20 4.96
N LEU A 521 -24.06 6.06 4.38
CA LEU A 521 -22.78 5.91 3.69
C LEU A 521 -22.83 6.55 2.31
N GLN A 522 -21.80 7.35 2.02
CA GLN A 522 -21.61 8.11 0.80
C GLN A 522 -20.22 7.86 0.21
N THR A 523 -20.09 8.03 -1.10
CA THR A 523 -18.81 8.06 -1.83
C THR A 523 -18.73 9.35 -2.64
N LYS A 524 -17.57 9.66 -3.25
CA LYS A 524 -17.47 10.78 -4.22
C LYS A 524 -18.46 10.63 -5.39
N GLU A 525 -18.76 9.41 -5.81
CA GLU A 525 -19.70 9.11 -6.88
C GLU A 525 -21.18 9.30 -6.48
N THR A 526 -21.52 9.24 -5.19
CA THR A 526 -22.90 9.50 -4.71
C THR A 526 -23.10 10.95 -4.28
N LEU A 527 -22.03 11.65 -3.88
CA LEU A 527 -22.08 13.06 -3.48
C LEU A 527 -21.94 14.05 -4.64
N ALA A 528 -21.21 13.68 -5.70
CA ALA A 528 -20.98 14.52 -6.87
C ALA A 528 -21.97 14.19 -8.00
N SER A 529 -22.38 15.19 -8.77
CA SER A 529 -23.10 14.94 -10.02
C SER A 529 -22.20 14.23 -11.05
N THR A 530 -22.82 13.63 -12.07
CA THR A 530 -22.10 12.98 -13.16
C THR A 530 -21.19 13.94 -13.91
N GLU A 531 -21.59 15.21 -13.99
CA GLU A 531 -20.95 16.35 -14.66
C GLU A 531 -19.83 16.92 -13.80
N GLU A 532 -20.08 17.18 -12.51
CA GLU A 532 -19.06 17.67 -11.55
C GLU A 532 -17.85 16.74 -11.49
N LEU A 533 -18.08 15.43 -11.53
CA LEU A 533 -17.03 14.41 -11.45
C LEU A 533 -16.40 14.10 -12.82
N ALA A 534 -17.02 14.47 -13.95
CA ALA A 534 -16.56 14.13 -15.29
C ALA A 534 -15.11 14.57 -15.61
N PRO A 535 -14.64 15.78 -15.23
CA PRO A 535 -13.26 16.20 -15.47
C PRO A 535 -12.19 15.33 -14.78
N PHE A 536 -12.57 14.59 -13.73
CA PHE A 536 -11.64 13.88 -12.86
C PHE A 536 -11.61 12.36 -13.10
N LYS A 537 -12.72 11.76 -13.59
CA LYS A 537 -12.92 10.29 -13.70
C LYS A 537 -11.75 9.50 -14.33
N ASN A 538 -11.03 10.09 -15.29
CA ASN A 538 -9.93 9.43 -16.00
C ASN A 538 -8.53 9.66 -15.38
N TYR A 539 -8.44 10.44 -14.29
CA TYR A 539 -7.19 10.86 -13.66
C TYR A 539 -7.12 10.32 -12.23
N SER A 540 -6.46 9.16 -12.06
CA SER A 540 -6.45 8.42 -10.79
C SER A 540 -5.87 9.21 -9.61
N SER A 541 -4.93 10.12 -9.86
CA SER A 541 -4.34 10.99 -8.85
C SER A 541 -5.25 12.16 -8.48
N ARG A 542 -6.01 12.73 -9.42
CA ARG A 542 -7.00 13.79 -9.12
C ARG A 542 -8.19 13.22 -8.33
N MET A 543 -8.69 12.05 -8.72
CA MET A 543 -9.73 11.33 -7.96
C MET A 543 -9.26 11.01 -6.53
N ALA A 544 -8.01 10.56 -6.37
CA ALA A 544 -7.40 10.31 -5.06
C ALA A 544 -7.16 11.60 -4.25
N ALA A 545 -7.02 12.76 -4.89
CA ALA A 545 -6.88 14.05 -4.21
C ALA A 545 -8.22 14.53 -3.63
N ILE A 546 -9.33 14.33 -4.35
CA ILE A 546 -10.69 14.56 -3.84
C ILE A 546 -10.94 13.66 -2.62
N ASP A 547 -10.69 12.36 -2.73
CA ASP A 547 -10.79 11.41 -1.59
C ASP A 547 -9.91 11.85 -0.41
N TYR A 548 -8.69 12.33 -0.67
CA TYR A 548 -7.77 12.79 0.36
C TYR A 548 -8.35 13.99 1.13
N SER A 549 -8.87 15.00 0.43
CA SER A 549 -9.45 16.19 1.06
C SER A 549 -10.71 15.88 1.86
N VAL A 550 -11.65 15.08 1.33
CA VAL A 550 -12.85 14.71 2.09
C VAL A 550 -12.50 13.87 3.32
N CYS A 551 -11.48 13.01 3.25
CA CYS A 551 -10.97 12.33 4.43
C CYS A 551 -10.24 13.27 5.41
N LEU A 552 -9.55 14.31 4.94
CA LEU A 552 -8.79 15.28 5.74
C LEU A 552 -9.69 16.03 6.72
N HIS A 553 -10.87 16.46 6.26
CA HIS A 553 -11.80 17.26 7.05
C HIS A 553 -12.78 16.46 7.93
N SER A 554 -12.75 15.13 7.89
CA SER A 554 -13.58 14.27 8.77
C SER A 554 -13.18 14.35 10.24
N GLU A 555 -14.09 14.08 11.17
CA GLU A 555 -13.78 14.07 12.60
C GLU A 555 -13.02 12.80 13.00
N VAL A 556 -13.34 11.66 12.38
CA VAL A 556 -12.61 10.40 12.59
C VAL A 556 -12.21 9.79 11.26
N PHE A 557 -10.91 9.62 11.06
CA PHE A 557 -10.37 8.88 9.91
C PHE A 557 -10.13 7.41 10.28
N VAL A 558 -10.59 6.47 9.46
CA VAL A 558 -10.45 5.03 9.65
C VAL A 558 -9.66 4.45 8.48
N THR A 559 -8.62 3.66 8.75
CA THR A 559 -7.81 3.07 7.69
C THR A 559 -7.67 1.55 7.82
N THR A 560 -8.14 0.84 6.80
CA THR A 560 -8.19 -0.64 6.79
C THR A 560 -6.87 -1.30 6.40
N GLN A 561 -5.99 -0.56 5.72
CA GLN A 561 -4.68 -1.00 5.25
C GLN A 561 -3.63 0.11 5.37
N GLY A 562 -2.37 -0.29 5.50
CA GLY A 562 -1.24 0.64 5.35
C GLY A 562 -1.04 1.05 3.88
N GLY A 563 -0.19 2.06 3.67
CA GLY A 563 0.13 2.58 2.34
C GLY A 563 0.39 4.09 2.41
N ASN A 564 0.71 4.70 1.28
CA ASN A 564 1.09 6.12 1.24
C ASN A 564 -0.10 7.06 1.51
N PHE A 565 -1.32 6.72 1.10
CA PHE A 565 -2.51 7.55 1.38
C PHE A 565 -2.73 7.79 2.89
N PRO A 566 -2.91 6.74 3.74
CA PRO A 566 -3.09 6.97 5.17
C PRO A 566 -1.81 7.50 5.85
N HIS A 567 -0.62 7.19 5.32
CA HIS A 567 0.64 7.77 5.81
C HIS A 567 0.57 9.29 5.79
N PHE A 568 0.39 9.90 4.61
CA PHE A 568 0.33 11.36 4.47
C PHE A 568 -0.89 11.98 5.13
N LEU A 569 -2.05 11.33 5.05
CA LEU A 569 -3.28 11.90 5.60
C LEU A 569 -3.24 11.99 7.13
N ILE A 570 -2.70 10.98 7.81
CA ILE A 570 -2.62 10.98 9.29
C ILE A 570 -1.73 12.12 9.79
N GLY A 571 -0.58 12.37 9.17
CA GLY A 571 0.28 13.48 9.57
C GLY A 571 -0.33 14.84 9.26
N HIS A 572 -1.00 14.98 8.11
CA HIS A 572 -1.66 16.24 7.74
C HIS A 572 -2.83 16.57 8.68
N ARG A 573 -3.65 15.58 9.04
CA ARG A 573 -4.67 15.75 10.08
C ARG A 573 -4.05 16.17 11.42
N ARG A 574 -2.97 15.54 11.87
CA ARG A 574 -2.27 15.95 13.11
C ARG A 574 -1.70 17.37 13.02
N TYR A 575 -1.24 17.79 11.85
CA TYR A 575 -0.69 19.13 11.61
C TYR A 575 -1.77 20.20 11.78
N LEU A 576 -2.91 20.04 11.10
CA LEU A 576 -4.04 20.98 11.19
C LEU A 576 -4.68 21.00 12.58
N TYR A 577 -4.84 19.84 13.22
CA TYR A 577 -5.55 19.70 14.50
C TYR A 577 -4.64 19.74 15.74
N GLY A 578 -3.58 20.55 15.72
CA GLY A 578 -2.80 20.90 16.92
C GLY A 578 -1.98 19.77 17.55
N GLY A 579 -1.53 18.81 16.73
CA GLY A 579 -0.69 17.66 17.11
C GLY A 579 -1.45 16.36 17.36
N HIS A 580 -2.79 16.37 17.38
CA HIS A 580 -3.64 15.17 17.55
C HIS A 580 -4.73 15.13 16.48
N SER A 581 -5.09 13.93 16.02
CA SER A 581 -6.34 13.74 15.29
C SER A 581 -6.84 12.32 15.46
N LYS A 582 -8.15 12.15 15.70
CA LYS A 582 -8.79 10.85 15.87
C LYS A 582 -8.59 10.02 14.60
N THR A 583 -7.85 8.93 14.77
CA THR A 583 -7.48 7.99 13.70
C THR A 583 -7.68 6.57 14.22
N ILE A 584 -8.47 5.76 13.52
CA ILE A 584 -8.68 4.35 13.83
C ILE A 584 -7.83 3.52 12.86
N LYS A 585 -6.85 2.80 13.41
CA LYS A 585 -6.02 1.82 12.71
C LYS A 585 -6.18 0.47 13.42
N PRO A 586 -7.07 -0.42 12.96
CA PRO A 586 -7.42 -1.61 13.71
C PRO A 586 -6.27 -2.60 13.80
N ASP A 587 -6.20 -3.31 14.93
CA ASP A 587 -5.36 -4.51 15.04
C ASP A 587 -6.05 -5.65 14.29
N LYS A 588 -5.67 -5.82 13.02
CA LYS A 588 -6.19 -6.87 12.15
C LYS A 588 -5.89 -8.30 12.63
N ARG A 589 -4.89 -8.51 13.48
CA ARG A 589 -4.63 -9.84 14.10
C ARG A 589 -5.68 -10.13 15.15
N LYS A 590 -5.96 -9.14 16.00
CA LYS A 590 -7.03 -9.21 16.99
C LYS A 590 -8.41 -9.31 16.32
N LEU A 591 -8.67 -8.57 15.25
CA LEU A 591 -9.91 -8.71 14.46
C LEU A 591 -10.06 -10.12 13.87
N ALA A 592 -9.01 -10.71 13.30
CA ALA A 592 -9.07 -12.08 12.78
C ALA A 592 -9.52 -13.08 13.87
N LEU A 593 -8.94 -13.00 15.07
CA LEU A 593 -9.33 -13.83 16.22
C LEU A 593 -10.76 -13.58 16.70
N LEU A 594 -11.20 -12.31 16.75
CA LEU A 594 -12.55 -11.94 17.19
C LEU A 594 -13.61 -12.38 16.16
N PHE A 595 -13.34 -12.22 14.87
CA PHE A 595 -14.29 -12.50 13.80
C PHE A 595 -14.37 -13.98 13.38
N ASP A 596 -13.38 -14.80 13.73
CA ASP A 596 -13.43 -16.26 13.59
C ASP A 596 -13.96 -16.97 14.87
N ASN A 597 -14.25 -16.25 15.94
CA ASN A 597 -14.74 -16.85 17.19
C ASN A 597 -16.25 -17.16 17.12
N PRO A 598 -16.67 -18.45 17.06
CA PRO A 598 -18.08 -18.81 16.92
C PRO A 598 -18.89 -18.60 18.20
N ASN A 599 -18.24 -18.33 19.34
CA ASN A 599 -18.86 -18.26 20.66
C ASN A 599 -18.88 -16.85 21.25
N ILE A 600 -18.25 -15.85 20.60
CA ILE A 600 -18.23 -14.48 21.13
C ILE A 600 -19.62 -13.84 21.08
N GLY A 601 -20.14 -13.38 22.23
CA GLY A 601 -21.38 -12.62 22.32
C GLY A 601 -21.15 -11.12 22.08
N TRP A 602 -22.18 -10.41 21.60
CA TRP A 602 -22.12 -9.00 21.20
C TRP A 602 -21.47 -8.07 22.25
N LYS A 603 -21.93 -8.13 23.52
CA LYS A 603 -21.37 -7.34 24.63
C LYS A 603 -19.85 -7.52 24.81
N SER A 604 -19.33 -8.72 24.57
CA SER A 604 -17.89 -9.00 24.66
C SER A 604 -17.14 -8.49 23.44
N LEU A 605 -17.69 -8.66 22.24
CA LEU A 605 -17.13 -8.12 20.99
C LEU A 605 -17.03 -6.58 21.04
N LYS A 606 -18.14 -5.91 21.39
CA LYS A 606 -18.21 -4.45 21.54
C LYS A 606 -17.17 -3.93 22.53
N ARG A 607 -17.04 -4.53 23.73
CA ARG A 607 -15.98 -4.18 24.70
C ARG A 607 -14.57 -4.31 24.11
N GLN A 608 -14.28 -5.37 23.36
CA GLN A 608 -12.96 -5.58 22.75
C GLN A 608 -12.64 -4.55 21.65
N LEU A 609 -13.67 -4.10 20.92
CA LEU A 609 -13.56 -3.12 19.84
C LEU A 609 -13.51 -1.67 20.36
N LEU A 610 -14.27 -1.33 21.40
CA LEU A 610 -14.14 -0.06 22.13
C LEU A 610 -12.72 0.13 22.70
N ASN A 611 -12.14 -0.93 23.28
CA ASN A 611 -10.74 -0.91 23.72
C ASN A 611 -9.75 -0.70 22.56
N MET A 612 -10.03 -1.25 21.37
CA MET A 612 -9.22 -1.03 20.16
C MET A 612 -9.34 0.40 19.63
N ARG A 613 -10.54 1.00 19.70
CA ARG A 613 -10.80 2.42 19.40
C ARG A 613 -10.00 3.33 20.33
N ALA A 614 -10.09 3.11 21.65
CA ALA A 614 -9.37 3.90 22.66
C ALA A 614 -7.84 3.83 22.49
N HIS A 615 -7.29 2.65 22.23
CA HIS A 615 -5.86 2.49 21.92
C HIS A 615 -5.42 3.20 20.63
N SER A 616 -6.30 3.27 19.64
CA SER A 616 -6.04 4.01 18.39
C SER A 616 -6.02 5.52 18.62
N ASP A 617 -6.96 6.05 19.42
CA ASP A 617 -7.02 7.48 19.77
C ASP A 617 -5.78 7.92 20.57
N ALA A 618 -5.34 7.10 21.53
CA ALA A 618 -4.10 7.35 22.29
C ALA A 618 -2.86 7.44 21.38
N LYS A 619 -2.77 6.61 20.33
CA LYS A 619 -1.72 6.68 19.30
C LYS A 619 -1.83 7.91 18.39
N GLY A 620 -2.96 8.62 18.40
CA GLY A 620 -3.11 9.91 17.72
C GLY A 620 -2.14 10.98 18.21
N MET A 621 -1.59 10.84 19.42
CA MET A 621 -0.62 11.77 20.05
C MET A 621 0.85 11.30 19.98
N GLU A 622 1.14 10.15 19.37
CA GLU A 622 2.50 9.59 19.31
C GLU A 622 3.46 10.54 18.57
N MET A 623 4.63 10.82 19.16
CA MET A 623 5.69 11.65 18.55
C MET A 623 6.57 10.81 17.61
N LYS A 624 7.23 11.46 16.65
CA LYS A 624 8.16 10.80 15.72
C LYS A 624 9.35 10.18 16.45
N ARG A 625 9.59 8.88 16.27
CA ARG A 625 10.88 8.24 16.58
C ARG A 625 11.87 8.42 15.42
N PRO A 626 13.18 8.22 15.60
CA PRO A 626 14.18 8.47 14.55
C PRO A 626 13.94 7.73 13.22
N SER A 627 13.33 6.55 13.25
CA SER A 627 13.01 5.74 12.07
C SER A 627 11.60 5.96 11.50
N ASP A 628 10.75 6.74 12.18
CA ASP A 628 9.42 7.06 11.69
C ASP A 628 9.46 8.26 10.73
N SER A 629 8.47 8.35 9.85
CA SER A 629 8.38 9.42 8.85
C SER A 629 7.58 10.62 9.36
N LEU A 630 8.11 11.83 9.11
CA LEU A 630 7.44 13.10 9.46
C LEU A 630 6.07 13.26 8.80
N TYR A 631 5.85 12.63 7.64
CA TYR A 631 4.56 12.68 6.94
C TYR A 631 3.45 11.92 7.69
N THR A 632 3.77 11.02 8.63
CA THR A 632 2.79 10.46 9.60
C THR A 632 2.84 11.20 10.94
N PHE A 633 4.04 11.60 11.37
CA PHE A 633 4.32 12.13 12.71
C PHE A 633 5.01 13.50 12.61
N PRO A 634 4.27 14.61 12.46
CA PRO A 634 4.85 15.93 12.25
C PRO A 634 5.56 16.52 13.49
N CYS A 635 5.27 16.03 14.70
CA CYS A 635 5.90 16.48 15.94
C CYS A 635 7.19 15.68 16.24
N PRO A 636 8.33 16.31 16.57
CA PRO A 636 8.54 17.75 16.83
C PRO A 636 9.16 18.54 15.66
N ASP A 637 9.39 17.92 14.50
CA ASP A 637 10.13 18.54 13.39
C ASP A 637 9.34 19.71 12.77
N CYS A 638 8.07 19.49 12.46
CA CYS A 638 7.19 20.42 11.75
C CYS A 638 6.36 21.32 12.67
N MET A 639 6.39 21.09 13.99
CA MET A 639 5.51 21.75 14.96
C MET A 639 6.28 22.11 16.24
N CYS A 640 5.90 23.22 16.88
CA CYS A 640 6.46 23.68 18.16
C CYS A 640 5.42 23.63 19.27
N ARG A 641 5.85 23.39 20.51
CA ARG A 641 4.98 23.55 21.69
C ARG A 641 4.81 25.02 22.04
N LEU A 642 3.60 25.41 22.47
CA LEU A 642 3.37 26.67 23.15
C LEU A 642 4.05 26.66 24.53
N ASN A 643 4.82 27.70 24.84
CA ASN A 643 5.35 27.91 26.19
C ASN A 643 4.21 28.41 27.09
N LYS A 644 4.15 27.89 28.34
CA LYS A 644 3.09 28.24 29.30
C LYS A 644 2.96 29.76 29.57
N THR A 645 4.03 30.53 29.36
CA THR A 645 4.11 31.98 29.54
C THR A 645 3.44 32.83 28.45
N GLU A 646 3.07 32.27 27.28
CA GLU A 646 2.24 33.00 26.29
C GLU A 646 0.74 32.94 26.63
N VAL A 647 0.31 31.89 27.34
CA VAL A 647 -1.11 31.65 27.68
C VAL A 647 -1.65 32.71 28.64
N SER A 648 -0.82 33.22 29.55
CA SER A 648 -1.20 34.30 30.47
C SER A 648 -1.34 35.67 29.79
N LYS A 649 -0.69 35.90 28.63
CA LYS A 649 -0.82 37.14 27.87
C LYS A 649 -2.04 37.17 26.96
N SER A 650 -2.46 36.03 26.41
CA SER A 650 -3.70 35.98 25.61
C SER A 650 -4.98 35.93 26.45
N SER A 651 -4.89 35.56 27.73
CA SER A 651 -6.03 35.56 28.67
C SER A 651 -6.29 36.90 29.36
N SER A 652 -5.40 37.89 29.26
CA SER A 652 -5.64 39.27 29.76
C SER A 652 -6.02 40.26 28.65
N ALA A 653 -6.36 39.74 27.46
CA ALA A 653 -6.65 40.53 26.26
C ALA A 653 -7.92 40.01 25.53
N ARG A 654 -8.90 39.53 26.31
CA ARG A 654 -10.27 39.21 25.89
C ARG A 654 -11.25 39.72 26.93
#